data_AF-A0A1L9PFS8-F1
#
_entry.id   AF-A0A1L9PFS8-F1
#
_cell.length_a   1.000
_cell.length_b   1.000
_cell.length_c   1.000
_cell.angle_alpha   90.00
_cell.angle_beta   90.00
_cell.angle_gamma   90.00
#
_symmetry.space_group_name_H-M   'P 1'
#
loop_
_entity.id
_entity.type
_entity.pdbx_description
1 polymer ?
#
loop_
_entity_poly.entity_id
_entity_poly.type
_entity_poly.pdbx_seq_one_letter_code
_entity_poly.pdbx_strand_id
1 'polypeptide(L)'
;MADGSIAPGRRASVQQKRRLSTECHPNSWGNAIAGTIYGGLSAVFEKDKVIFAVAIRDATYLVDFAQEELPLQSDGNLDKQIGDHMMGHLHKWCDAHLEKIIGLAIPQQLADKCPTVCSRLWLDLDIIPLVLSDDSKLSLGGEELRYEFQKSMDWELRTLDEQAESMARKCVRLFGPEGIPLLQVGLSGLVQVDTGFHVQLTNRKNYEESVTSSTWKAIEHYANDLKKRKIKIAFFSATPQGGGVALMRHAMVRFSHALGTDMKWYVPKPRPGVFRITKTNHNILQGVSAPEERLSKENWEQVTSWIQENTDRYWLRSGGPLVHPKEGGADVIIIDDPQMPSLIPLAKQSAPSRPVIFRSHIQIRSDLVAQKGSPQEECWGRMWETIQQADLFVSHPVKTFVPHTVPPETVAYMPASTDWLDGLNKSMREEDVAYYGRVFNSMVRNSGMPVIDYPADEYIVQVARFDPSKGIPDVVESYEKFYERMRKSAPDRVPPKLLICGHGSVDDPDGSIIYDSVVTHIESSIPQLADQICIVRLGPSDQVLNAVMSKAKVALQLSTREGFEVKVSEAIHKGRPVIATKAGGIPLQVIDKGNGFLVDVGDTDAVANHLFDLCTDDSLWNKMHKFALAHVCDEVSTVGNSLNWLYVASKLSKGEVIKPNERWLNDMAREEAGIPYQEGENRLKRELLVYKMD
;
A
#
# COMPACT_ATOMS: atom_id res chain seq x y z
N MET A 1 -19.05 53.08 -1.96
CA MET A 1 -19.37 52.31 -0.73
C MET A 1 -20.23 51.14 -1.17
N ALA A 2 -19.62 49.97 -1.33
CA ALA A 2 -20.30 48.72 -1.60
C ALA A 2 -19.72 47.70 -0.60
N ASP A 3 -20.58 47.37 0.35
CA ASP A 3 -20.56 46.27 1.32
C ASP A 3 -19.79 45.04 0.76
N GLY A 4 -18.73 44.51 1.36
CA GLY A 4 -18.61 44.14 2.77
C GLY A 4 -19.05 42.68 2.96
N SER A 5 -18.35 41.72 2.34
CA SER A 5 -18.34 40.27 2.62
C SER A 5 -19.55 39.69 3.39
N ILE A 6 -20.54 39.16 2.68
CA ILE A 6 -21.56 38.29 3.30
C ILE A 6 -21.79 37.08 2.39
N ALA A 7 -20.94 36.06 2.53
CA ALA A 7 -21.38 34.68 2.35
C ALA A 7 -21.73 34.13 3.74
N PRO A 8 -22.84 33.40 3.91
CA PRO A 8 -23.21 32.84 5.21
C PRO A 8 -22.25 31.68 5.53
N GLY A 9 -21.12 32.00 6.17
CA GLY A 9 -20.24 30.97 6.70
C GLY A 9 -21.01 30.07 7.66
N ARG A 10 -20.90 28.75 7.50
CA ARG A 10 -21.61 27.80 8.38
C ARG A 10 -21.20 28.07 9.83
N ARG A 11 -22.16 28.57 10.61
CA ARG A 11 -22.01 28.58 12.07
C ARG A 11 -22.12 27.15 12.55
N ALA A 12 -20.97 26.49 12.71
CA ALA A 12 -20.93 25.19 13.36
C ALA A 12 -21.67 25.26 14.71
N SER A 13 -22.51 24.27 14.98
CA SER A 13 -23.36 24.25 16.18
C SER A 13 -22.49 24.42 17.43
N VAL A 14 -22.75 25.49 18.19
CA VAL A 14 -22.03 25.78 19.44
C VAL A 14 -22.16 24.62 20.42
N GLN A 15 -23.30 23.93 20.44
CA GLN A 15 -23.51 22.75 21.27
C GLN A 15 -22.74 21.53 20.77
N GLN A 16 -22.67 21.30 19.46
CA GLN A 16 -21.88 20.21 18.88
C GLN A 16 -20.38 20.45 19.09
N LYS A 17 -19.91 21.68 18.83
CA LYS A 17 -18.55 22.12 19.16
C LYS A 17 -18.25 21.94 20.63
N ARG A 18 -19.16 22.36 21.51
CA ARG A 18 -19.01 22.16 22.96
C ARG A 18 -18.90 20.68 23.28
N ARG A 19 -19.81 19.80 22.84
CA ARG A 19 -19.71 18.35 23.12
C ARG A 19 -18.39 17.75 22.61
N LEU A 20 -18.01 18.05 21.37
CA LEU A 20 -16.75 17.58 20.78
C LEU A 20 -15.49 18.15 21.46
N SER A 21 -15.57 19.32 22.10
CA SER A 21 -14.42 19.98 22.77
C SER A 21 -14.39 19.82 24.29
N THR A 22 -15.51 19.50 24.94
CA THR A 22 -15.63 19.45 26.41
C THR A 22 -15.80 18.05 26.97
N GLU A 23 -16.11 17.03 26.17
CA GLU A 23 -16.36 15.68 26.69
C GLU A 23 -15.14 14.74 26.65
N CYS A 24 -14.07 15.03 25.88
CA CYS A 24 -12.85 14.21 25.84
C CYS A 24 -11.63 14.95 25.24
N HIS A 25 -10.43 14.40 25.45
CA HIS A 25 -9.16 14.91 24.90
C HIS A 25 -9.26 15.12 23.37
N PRO A 26 -8.72 16.21 22.77
CA PRO A 26 -8.89 16.52 21.34
C PRO A 26 -8.47 15.37 20.41
N ASN A 27 -7.40 14.68 20.77
CA ASN A 27 -6.84 13.57 20.00
C ASN A 27 -7.37 12.18 20.42
N SER A 28 -8.46 12.13 21.21
CA SER A 28 -9.07 10.86 21.64
C SER A 28 -9.82 10.17 20.51
N TRP A 29 -9.71 8.83 20.51
CA TRP A 29 -10.44 7.93 19.61
C TRP A 29 -11.86 7.62 20.10
N GLY A 30 -12.19 7.91 21.36
CA GLY A 30 -13.50 7.70 21.97
C GLY A 30 -14.59 8.65 21.45
N ASN A 31 -14.20 9.79 20.89
CA ASN A 31 -15.08 10.84 20.38
C ASN A 31 -15.96 10.42 19.18
N ALA A 32 -17.01 11.20 18.91
CA ALA A 32 -17.87 11.02 17.74
C ALA A 32 -17.12 11.33 16.43
N ILE A 33 -17.50 10.63 15.36
CA ILE A 33 -16.98 10.84 14.01
C ILE A 33 -17.68 12.07 13.40
N ALA A 34 -16.89 12.96 12.81
CA ALA A 34 -17.40 14.04 11.96
C ALA A 34 -17.87 13.50 10.61
N GLY A 35 -18.86 14.14 9.99
CA GLY A 35 -19.32 13.75 8.66
C GLY A 35 -18.24 13.89 7.58
N THR A 36 -18.42 13.20 6.46
CA THR A 36 -17.49 13.23 5.33
C THR A 36 -17.59 14.56 4.58
N ILE A 37 -16.48 15.30 4.51
CA ILE A 37 -16.40 16.61 3.84
C ILE A 37 -15.45 16.54 2.65
N TYR A 38 -15.78 17.29 1.60
CA TYR A 38 -15.02 17.44 0.37
C TYR A 38 -14.85 18.92 0.04
N GLY A 39 -13.84 19.24 -0.75
CA GLY A 39 -13.60 20.61 -1.18
C GLY A 39 -13.35 20.75 -2.68
N GLY A 40 -13.46 21.98 -3.15
CA GLY A 40 -13.09 22.38 -4.49
C GLY A 40 -12.42 23.74 -4.44
N LEU A 41 -11.39 23.88 -5.25
CA LEU A 41 -10.57 25.08 -5.34
C LEU A 41 -10.69 25.67 -6.74
N SER A 42 -10.63 26.99 -6.82
CA SER A 42 -10.28 27.68 -8.06
C SER A 42 -9.43 28.90 -7.75
N ALA A 43 -8.63 29.34 -8.72
CA ALA A 43 -7.78 30.53 -8.57
C ALA A 43 -7.67 31.31 -9.88
N VAL A 44 -7.67 32.64 -9.76
CA VAL A 44 -7.37 33.59 -10.84
C VAL A 44 -6.07 34.30 -10.51
N PHE A 45 -5.15 34.29 -11.47
CA PHE A 45 -3.83 34.90 -11.36
C PHE A 45 -3.86 36.28 -12.01
N GLU A 46 -3.65 37.32 -11.20
CA GLU A 46 -3.45 38.69 -11.67
C GLU A 46 -1.96 39.06 -11.58
N LYS A 47 -1.58 40.28 -12.00
CA LYS A 47 -0.17 40.69 -12.09
C LYS A 47 0.52 40.77 -10.71
N ASP A 48 -0.22 41.16 -9.68
CA ASP A 48 0.29 41.47 -8.34
C ASP A 48 -0.45 40.71 -7.22
N LYS A 49 -1.46 39.90 -7.57
CA LYS A 49 -2.21 39.09 -6.62
C LYS A 49 -2.75 37.81 -7.24
N VAL A 50 -3.13 36.88 -6.38
CA VAL A 50 -3.94 35.70 -6.72
C VAL A 50 -5.22 35.76 -5.91
N ILE A 51 -6.35 35.60 -6.59
CA ILE A 51 -7.65 35.47 -5.93
C ILE A 51 -8.00 33.99 -5.98
N PHE A 52 -8.24 33.38 -4.83
CA PHE A 52 -8.66 31.98 -4.77
C PHE A 52 -10.00 31.85 -4.07
N ALA A 53 -10.77 30.85 -4.48
CA ALA A 53 -12.03 30.48 -3.87
C ALA A 53 -11.99 29.01 -3.46
N VAL A 54 -12.50 28.74 -2.27
CA VAL A 54 -12.63 27.41 -1.68
C VAL A 54 -14.10 27.17 -1.40
N ALA A 55 -14.65 26.12 -2.01
CA ALA A 55 -15.98 25.63 -1.70
C ALA A 55 -15.86 24.32 -0.91
N ILE A 56 -16.51 24.24 0.24
CA ILE A 56 -16.53 23.06 1.10
C ILE A 56 -17.93 22.47 1.09
N ARG A 57 -18.06 21.16 0.91
CA ARG A 57 -19.36 20.49 0.79
C ARG A 57 -19.36 19.10 1.43
N ASP A 58 -20.55 18.63 1.79
CA ASP A 58 -20.78 17.20 1.99
C ASP A 58 -21.23 16.57 0.66
N ALA A 59 -21.62 15.30 0.67
CA ALA A 59 -22.07 14.60 -0.54
C ALA A 59 -23.29 15.27 -1.22
N THR A 60 -24.10 16.01 -0.46
CA THR A 60 -25.39 16.60 -0.84
C THR A 60 -25.32 18.11 -0.99
N TYR A 61 -24.90 18.84 0.04
CA TYR A 61 -25.04 20.29 0.15
C TYR A 61 -23.70 21.01 0.17
N LEU A 62 -23.68 22.24 -0.35
CA LEU A 62 -22.61 23.20 -0.04
C LEU A 62 -22.68 23.53 1.45
N VAL A 63 -21.55 23.35 2.12
CA VAL A 63 -21.40 23.46 3.57
C VAL A 63 -20.80 24.80 3.93
N ASP A 64 -19.75 25.23 3.23
CA ASP A 64 -19.08 26.49 3.50
C ASP A 64 -18.39 27.04 2.23
N PHE A 65 -18.05 28.32 2.26
CA PHE A 65 -17.41 29.00 1.15
C PHE A 65 -16.50 30.13 1.62
N ALA A 66 -15.33 30.25 0.99
CA ALA A 66 -14.42 31.37 1.19
C ALA A 66 -13.84 31.86 -0.13
N GLN A 67 -13.66 33.17 -0.26
CA GLN A 67 -12.89 33.80 -1.33
C GLN A 67 -11.93 34.79 -0.70
N GLU A 68 -10.65 34.66 -1.05
CA GLU A 68 -9.57 35.40 -0.42
C GLU A 68 -8.60 35.92 -1.50
N GLU A 69 -8.05 37.10 -1.25
CA GLU A 69 -7.01 37.70 -2.10
C GLU A 69 -5.65 37.54 -1.43
N LEU A 70 -4.69 36.98 -2.17
CA LEU A 70 -3.30 36.84 -1.77
C LEU A 70 -2.43 37.81 -2.59
N PRO A 71 -1.93 38.90 -1.99
CA PRO A 71 -0.92 39.75 -2.62
C PRO A 71 0.36 38.94 -2.87
N LEU A 72 0.86 38.96 -4.10
CA LEU A 72 2.09 38.25 -4.46
C LEU A 72 3.32 39.13 -4.18
N GLN A 73 4.27 38.58 -3.43
CA GLN A 73 5.56 39.24 -3.22
C GLN A 73 6.45 39.05 -4.44
N SER A 74 7.05 40.14 -4.94
CA SER A 74 7.84 40.19 -6.18
C SER A 74 9.05 39.24 -6.19
N ASP A 75 9.62 38.97 -5.02
CA ASP A 75 10.87 38.21 -4.86
C ASP A 75 10.65 36.79 -4.30
N GLY A 76 9.39 36.40 -4.05
CA GLY A 76 9.07 35.14 -3.38
C GLY A 76 8.76 33.99 -4.36
N ASN A 77 9.06 32.75 -3.95
CA ASN A 77 8.63 31.56 -4.68
C ASN A 77 7.10 31.45 -4.68
N LEU A 78 6.47 31.58 -5.85
CA LEU A 78 5.02 31.57 -6.05
C LEU A 78 4.36 30.31 -5.46
N ASP A 79 4.91 29.14 -5.78
CA ASP A 79 4.41 27.84 -5.32
C ASP A 79 4.42 27.75 -3.78
N LYS A 80 5.48 28.25 -3.15
CA LYS A 80 5.56 28.32 -1.68
C LYS A 80 4.53 29.29 -1.10
N GLN A 81 4.43 30.51 -1.64
CA GLN A 81 3.50 31.53 -1.14
C GLN A 81 2.05 31.05 -1.19
N ILE A 82 1.63 30.48 -2.34
CA ILE A 82 0.28 29.95 -2.54
C ILE A 82 0.06 28.72 -1.67
N GLY A 83 1.01 27.77 -1.67
CA GLY A 83 0.93 26.56 -0.87
C GLY A 83 0.78 26.85 0.63
N ASP A 84 1.61 27.74 1.19
CA ASP A 84 1.56 28.09 2.62
C ASP A 84 0.23 28.74 2.98
N HIS A 85 -0.26 29.63 2.13
CA HIS A 85 -1.53 30.30 2.34
C HIS A 85 -2.71 29.34 2.30
N MET A 86 -2.76 28.46 1.28
CA MET A 86 -3.78 27.44 1.13
C MET A 86 -3.78 26.43 2.28
N MET A 87 -2.61 25.89 2.66
CA MET A 87 -2.53 24.94 3.77
C MET A 87 -2.98 25.60 5.07
N GLY A 88 -2.58 26.86 5.29
CA GLY A 88 -3.01 27.64 6.44
C GLY A 88 -4.53 27.87 6.48
N HIS A 89 -5.16 28.17 5.36
CA HIS A 89 -6.62 28.33 5.27
C HIS A 89 -7.35 27.02 5.58
N LEU A 90 -7.00 25.93 4.89
CA LEU A 90 -7.66 24.63 5.04
C LEU A 90 -7.46 24.05 6.45
N HIS A 91 -6.26 24.17 7.01
CA HIS A 91 -5.98 23.72 8.37
C HIS A 91 -6.81 24.50 9.40
N LYS A 92 -6.85 25.83 9.31
CA LYS A 92 -7.71 26.66 10.19
C LYS A 92 -9.17 26.27 10.07
N TRP A 93 -9.63 25.97 8.85
CA TRP A 93 -10.99 25.51 8.62
C TRP A 93 -11.26 24.18 9.34
N CYS A 94 -10.41 23.16 9.13
CA CYS A 94 -10.55 21.85 9.78
C CYS A 94 -10.57 21.96 11.31
N ASP A 95 -9.65 22.74 11.89
CA ASP A 95 -9.55 22.93 13.34
C ASP A 95 -10.76 23.67 13.89
N ALA A 96 -11.20 24.73 13.21
CA ALA A 96 -12.35 25.51 13.62
C ALA A 96 -13.65 24.72 13.56
N HIS A 97 -13.75 23.69 12.72
CA HIS A 97 -14.96 22.89 12.53
C HIS A 97 -14.91 21.51 13.19
N LEU A 98 -13.71 21.03 13.57
CA LEU A 98 -13.45 19.66 14.01
C LEU A 98 -13.92 18.62 12.97
N GLU A 99 -13.81 19.00 11.69
CA GLU A 99 -14.18 18.17 10.53
C GLU A 99 -12.95 17.97 9.65
N LYS A 100 -12.89 16.82 8.97
CA LYS A 100 -11.80 16.49 8.05
C LYS A 100 -12.28 16.56 6.61
N ILE A 101 -11.54 17.29 5.78
CA ILE A 101 -11.71 17.27 4.33
C ILE A 101 -11.03 16.00 3.80
N ILE A 102 -11.76 15.10 3.17
CA ILE A 102 -11.23 13.83 2.65
C ILE A 102 -10.57 14.01 1.29
N GLY A 103 -11.19 14.81 0.42
CA GLY A 103 -10.69 15.08 -0.93
C GLY A 103 -10.92 16.53 -1.33
N LEU A 104 -10.02 17.05 -2.15
CA LEU A 104 -10.09 18.42 -2.66
C LEU A 104 -9.77 18.44 -4.15
N ALA A 105 -10.72 18.91 -4.97
CA ALA A 105 -10.51 19.08 -6.41
C ALA A 105 -9.82 20.41 -6.75
N ILE A 106 -8.87 20.36 -7.68
CA ILE A 106 -7.99 21.45 -8.08
C ILE A 106 -7.96 21.54 -9.61
N PRO A 107 -7.99 22.74 -10.21
CA PRO A 107 -7.80 22.91 -11.65
C PRO A 107 -6.36 22.57 -12.06
N GLN A 108 -6.19 21.92 -13.21
CA GLN A 108 -4.87 21.56 -13.77
C GLN A 108 -3.93 22.77 -13.85
N GLN A 109 -4.43 23.93 -14.29
CA GLN A 109 -3.63 25.15 -14.40
C GLN A 109 -2.99 25.57 -13.06
N LEU A 110 -3.71 25.38 -11.95
CA LEU A 110 -3.21 25.70 -10.62
C LEU A 110 -2.18 24.67 -10.16
N ALA A 111 -2.44 23.38 -10.39
CA ALA A 111 -1.48 22.31 -10.10
C ALA A 111 -0.17 22.48 -10.90
N ASP A 112 -0.24 22.90 -12.16
CA ASP A 112 0.94 23.13 -13.01
C ASP A 112 1.76 24.34 -12.55
N LYS A 113 1.10 25.43 -12.13
CA LYS A 113 1.76 26.64 -11.61
C LYS A 113 2.35 26.43 -10.21
N CYS A 114 1.73 25.56 -9.42
CA CYS A 114 2.09 25.30 -8.02
C CYS A 114 2.29 23.80 -7.77
N PRO A 115 3.41 23.22 -8.25
CA PRO A 115 3.61 21.77 -8.29
C PRO A 115 3.72 21.12 -6.90
N THR A 116 3.90 21.87 -5.81
CA THR A 116 3.96 21.28 -4.45
C THR A 116 2.61 21.25 -3.74
N VAL A 117 1.61 21.99 -4.22
CA VAL A 117 0.29 22.11 -3.57
C VAL A 117 -0.36 20.73 -3.38
N CYS A 118 -0.37 19.89 -4.41
CA CYS A 118 -0.99 18.57 -4.33
C CYS A 118 -0.28 17.67 -3.30
N SER A 119 1.05 17.60 -3.35
CA SER A 119 1.81 16.81 -2.37
C SER A 119 1.63 17.31 -0.94
N ARG A 120 1.48 18.62 -0.73
CA ARG A 120 1.26 19.20 0.60
C ARG A 120 -0.14 18.94 1.13
N LEU A 121 -1.17 19.00 0.28
CA LEU A 121 -2.51 18.57 0.69
C LEU A 121 -2.49 17.15 1.24
N TRP A 122 -1.77 16.25 0.58
CA TRP A 122 -1.67 14.85 0.98
C TRP A 122 -0.78 14.62 2.20
N LEU A 123 0.45 15.14 2.19
CA LEU A 123 1.45 14.87 3.23
C LEU A 123 1.22 15.73 4.48
N ASP A 124 0.84 17.00 4.33
CA ASP A 124 0.67 17.93 5.46
C ASP A 124 -0.73 17.83 6.06
N LEU A 125 -1.77 17.68 5.23
CA LEU A 125 -3.19 17.75 5.67
C LEU A 125 -3.98 16.45 5.50
N ASP A 126 -3.38 15.41 4.90
CA ASP A 126 -4.05 14.15 4.60
C ASP A 126 -5.36 14.34 3.81
N ILE A 127 -5.33 15.25 2.85
CA ILE A 127 -6.40 15.54 1.89
C ILE A 127 -5.99 14.94 0.56
N ILE A 128 -6.85 14.12 -0.06
CA ILE A 128 -6.58 13.53 -1.38
C ILE A 128 -6.76 14.61 -2.46
N PRO A 129 -5.69 15.07 -3.14
CA PRO A 129 -5.78 16.08 -4.17
C PRO A 129 -6.26 15.46 -5.48
N LEU A 130 -7.32 16.02 -6.06
CA LEU A 130 -7.85 15.61 -7.34
C LEU A 130 -7.63 16.71 -8.39
N VAL A 131 -6.71 16.50 -9.30
CA VAL A 131 -6.42 17.43 -10.39
C VAL A 131 -7.35 17.15 -11.57
N LEU A 132 -8.12 18.17 -11.96
CA LEU A 132 -9.09 18.10 -13.04
C LEU A 132 -8.75 19.14 -14.11
N SER A 133 -8.82 18.75 -15.38
CA SER A 133 -8.70 19.70 -16.48
C SER A 133 -9.91 20.64 -16.54
N ASP A 134 -9.71 21.87 -17.01
CA ASP A 134 -10.79 22.86 -17.13
C ASP A 134 -11.91 22.36 -18.07
N ASP A 135 -11.53 21.57 -19.08
CA ASP A 135 -12.41 20.92 -20.06
C ASP A 135 -12.93 19.53 -19.63
N SER A 136 -12.70 19.09 -18.38
CA SER A 136 -12.85 17.68 -17.99
C SER A 136 -14.25 17.10 -18.23
N LYS A 137 -14.43 16.37 -19.34
CA LYS A 137 -15.27 15.18 -19.37
C LYS A 137 -14.55 14.14 -18.51
N LEU A 138 -15.00 13.92 -17.29
CA LEU A 138 -14.60 12.74 -16.52
C LEU A 138 -15.05 11.51 -17.31
N SER A 139 -14.15 10.87 -18.08
CA SER A 139 -14.44 9.61 -18.76
C SER A 139 -14.41 8.49 -17.71
N LEU A 140 -15.52 8.33 -17.00
CA LEU A 140 -15.75 7.22 -16.09
C LEU A 140 -15.97 5.95 -16.92
N GLY A 141 -14.90 5.19 -17.16
CA GLY A 141 -14.95 3.96 -17.94
C GLY A 141 -14.92 4.22 -19.45
N GLY A 142 -14.20 3.35 -20.16
CA GLY A 142 -13.91 3.44 -21.60
C GLY A 142 -15.11 3.19 -22.51
N GLU A 143 -16.14 4.03 -22.39
CA GLU A 143 -16.96 4.43 -23.52
C GLU A 143 -16.69 5.92 -23.76
N GLU A 144 -16.27 6.26 -24.98
CA GLU A 144 -16.72 7.51 -25.57
C GLU A 144 -18.25 7.44 -25.63
N LEU A 145 -18.92 7.67 -24.50
CA LEU A 145 -20.28 8.17 -24.55
C LEU A 145 -20.16 9.49 -25.29
N ARG A 146 -20.46 9.43 -26.59
CA ARG A 146 -20.67 10.55 -27.50
C ARG A 146 -21.93 11.33 -27.07
N TYR A 147 -21.96 11.77 -25.83
CA TYR A 147 -22.46 13.10 -25.57
C TYR A 147 -21.29 14.02 -25.88
N GLU A 148 -21.32 14.58 -27.08
CA GLU A 148 -20.70 15.87 -27.37
C GLU A 148 -21.31 16.90 -26.40
N PHE A 149 -20.95 16.86 -25.11
CA PHE A 149 -20.87 18.12 -24.37
C PHE A 149 -19.87 18.93 -25.17
N GLN A 150 -20.40 19.97 -25.82
CA GLN A 150 -19.64 21.04 -26.44
C GLN A 150 -18.44 21.34 -25.56
N LYS A 151 -17.27 21.59 -26.18
CA LYS A 151 -16.12 22.24 -25.51
C LYS A 151 -16.67 23.22 -24.49
N SER A 152 -16.17 23.19 -23.25
CA SER A 152 -16.68 24.09 -22.22
C SER A 152 -16.23 25.51 -22.52
N MET A 153 -16.90 26.14 -23.49
CA MET A 153 -16.82 27.58 -23.76
C MET A 153 -17.28 28.41 -22.54
N ASP A 154 -17.74 27.75 -21.47
CA ASP A 154 -18.28 28.35 -20.26
C ASP A 154 -17.33 28.37 -19.05
N TRP A 155 -16.17 27.68 -19.03
CA TRP A 155 -15.33 27.67 -17.80
C TRP A 155 -14.83 29.08 -17.44
N GLU A 156 -14.37 29.84 -18.42
CA GLU A 156 -13.94 31.23 -18.25
C GLU A 156 -15.12 32.21 -18.03
N LEU A 157 -16.35 31.80 -18.35
CA LEU A 157 -17.56 32.61 -18.11
C LEU A 157 -18.08 32.47 -16.67
N ARG A 158 -17.72 31.40 -15.96
CA ARG A 158 -18.12 31.16 -14.57
C ARG A 158 -17.38 32.08 -13.63
N THR A 159 -18.09 32.59 -12.62
CA THR A 159 -17.48 33.29 -11.50
C THR A 159 -16.62 32.33 -10.67
N LEU A 160 -15.63 32.88 -9.95
CA LEU A 160 -14.63 32.07 -9.25
C LEU A 160 -15.24 31.13 -8.19
N ASP A 161 -16.31 31.58 -7.54
CA ASP A 161 -17.11 30.80 -6.59
C ASP A 161 -17.85 29.63 -7.26
N GLU A 162 -18.46 29.86 -8.43
CA GLU A 162 -19.11 28.81 -9.22
C GLU A 162 -18.10 27.77 -9.70
N GLN A 163 -16.89 28.19 -10.08
CA GLN A 163 -15.80 27.28 -10.44
C GLN A 163 -15.37 26.40 -9.26
N ALA A 164 -15.14 27.00 -8.08
CA ALA A 164 -14.72 26.29 -6.87
C ALA A 164 -15.79 25.28 -6.42
N GLU A 165 -17.06 25.66 -6.40
CA GLU A 165 -18.16 24.74 -6.11
C GLU A 165 -18.20 23.62 -7.17
N SER A 166 -18.07 23.96 -8.45
CA SER A 166 -18.15 22.94 -9.51
C SER A 166 -17.03 21.92 -9.36
N MET A 167 -15.84 22.33 -8.93
CA MET A 167 -14.74 21.43 -8.58
C MET A 167 -15.12 20.56 -7.39
N ALA A 168 -15.70 21.13 -6.33
CA ALA A 168 -16.15 20.38 -5.16
C ALA A 168 -17.18 19.30 -5.53
N ARG A 169 -18.12 19.60 -6.45
CA ARG A 169 -19.08 18.61 -6.97
C ARG A 169 -18.41 17.49 -7.75
N LYS A 170 -17.45 17.83 -8.61
CA LYS A 170 -16.67 16.83 -9.36
C LYS A 170 -15.85 15.95 -8.42
N CYS A 171 -15.30 16.51 -7.34
CA CYS A 171 -14.55 15.79 -6.31
C CYS A 171 -15.36 14.61 -5.75
N VAL A 172 -16.57 14.89 -5.25
CA VAL A 172 -17.45 13.87 -4.62
C VAL A 172 -17.71 12.67 -5.52
N ARG A 173 -17.80 12.86 -6.84
CA ARG A 173 -18.15 11.80 -7.81
C ARG A 173 -17.11 10.68 -7.91
N LEU A 174 -15.89 10.89 -7.42
CA LEU A 174 -14.82 9.89 -7.47
C LEU A 174 -14.68 9.06 -6.20
N PHE A 175 -15.39 9.41 -5.13
CA PHE A 175 -15.32 8.70 -3.86
C PHE A 175 -16.46 7.71 -3.73
N GLY A 176 -16.14 6.50 -3.27
CA GLY A 176 -17.15 5.50 -2.88
C GLY A 176 -17.76 5.81 -1.50
N PRO A 177 -18.71 4.97 -1.04
CA PRO A 177 -19.35 5.11 0.27
C PRO A 177 -18.36 5.14 1.45
N GLU A 178 -17.22 4.45 1.30
CA GLU A 178 -16.16 4.37 2.31
C GLU A 178 -15.21 5.59 2.32
N GLY A 179 -15.48 6.63 1.51
CA GLY A 179 -14.63 7.82 1.45
C GLY A 179 -13.26 7.56 0.81
N ILE A 180 -13.15 6.53 -0.04
CA ILE A 180 -11.93 6.16 -0.77
C ILE A 180 -12.18 6.35 -2.27
N PRO A 181 -11.19 6.86 -3.05
CA PRO A 181 -11.30 6.94 -4.50
C PRO A 181 -11.60 5.58 -5.14
N LEU A 182 -12.51 5.58 -6.11
CA LEU A 182 -12.91 4.36 -6.81
C LEU A 182 -11.77 3.84 -7.69
N LEU A 183 -11.42 2.56 -7.52
CA LEU A 183 -10.49 1.86 -8.41
C LEU A 183 -11.06 1.82 -9.83
N GLN A 184 -10.23 2.14 -10.81
CA GLN A 184 -10.61 2.09 -12.22
C GLN A 184 -9.70 1.13 -12.99
N VAL A 185 -10.31 0.27 -13.79
CA VAL A 185 -9.62 -0.59 -14.76
C VAL A 185 -10.12 -0.22 -16.14
N GLY A 186 -9.20 0.34 -16.93
CA GLY A 186 -9.48 0.82 -18.27
C GLY A 186 -9.67 -0.29 -19.30
N LEU A 187 -9.70 0.13 -20.56
CA LEU A 187 -9.69 -0.79 -21.69
C LEU A 187 -8.44 -1.69 -21.64
N SER A 188 -8.59 -2.90 -22.14
CA SER A 188 -7.53 -3.92 -22.13
C SER A 188 -7.01 -4.34 -20.75
N GLY A 189 -7.73 -4.00 -19.68
CA GLY A 189 -7.31 -4.38 -18.33
C GLY A 189 -6.20 -3.49 -17.76
N LEU A 190 -5.90 -2.35 -18.38
CA LEU A 190 -4.94 -1.38 -17.83
C LEU A 190 -5.47 -0.83 -16.50
N VAL A 191 -4.71 -1.00 -15.42
CA VAL A 191 -5.07 -0.41 -14.12
C VAL A 191 -4.81 1.09 -14.17
N GLN A 192 -5.86 1.88 -13.96
CA GLN A 192 -5.77 3.34 -13.92
C GLN A 192 -5.38 3.78 -12.51
N VAL A 193 -4.11 3.55 -12.17
CA VAL A 193 -3.49 3.96 -10.89
C VAL A 193 -3.79 5.44 -10.63
N ASP A 194 -4.18 5.74 -9.40
CA ASP A 194 -4.56 7.09 -8.97
C ASP A 194 -5.66 7.73 -9.85
N THR A 195 -6.64 6.91 -10.24
CA THR A 195 -7.72 7.30 -11.15
C THR A 195 -7.15 7.82 -12.48
N GLY A 196 -6.12 7.15 -12.99
CA GLY A 196 -5.41 7.57 -14.20
C GLY A 196 -4.58 8.84 -14.00
N PHE A 197 -3.92 8.94 -12.85
CA PHE A 197 -3.07 10.07 -12.44
C PHE A 197 -3.80 11.41 -12.26
N HIS A 198 -5.14 11.40 -12.15
CA HIS A 198 -5.90 12.57 -11.71
C HIS A 198 -5.69 12.83 -10.21
N VAL A 199 -5.54 11.77 -9.42
CA VAL A 199 -5.10 11.92 -8.04
C VAL A 199 -3.58 12.08 -8.01
N GLN A 200 -3.09 13.19 -7.46
CA GLN A 200 -1.66 13.53 -7.45
C GLN A 200 -1.10 13.61 -6.03
N LEU A 201 -0.88 12.46 -5.41
CA LEU A 201 -0.48 12.36 -4.00
C LEU A 201 0.93 12.91 -3.72
N THR A 202 1.87 12.67 -4.64
CA THR A 202 3.30 12.87 -4.42
C THR A 202 3.97 13.35 -5.70
N ASN A 203 5.15 13.94 -5.57
CA ASN A 203 5.99 14.32 -6.69
C ASN A 203 7.40 13.69 -6.61
N ARG A 204 8.21 13.88 -7.66
CA ARG A 204 9.57 13.36 -7.76
C ARG A 204 10.43 13.71 -6.53
N LYS A 205 10.34 14.96 -6.06
CA LYS A 205 11.15 15.46 -4.94
C LYS A 205 10.79 14.74 -3.64
N ASN A 206 9.51 14.47 -3.38
CA ASN A 206 9.11 13.70 -2.20
C ASN A 206 9.72 12.30 -2.20
N TYR A 207 9.79 11.63 -3.36
CA TYR A 207 10.43 10.32 -3.48
C TYR A 207 11.96 10.37 -3.35
N GLU A 208 12.60 11.44 -3.80
CA GLU A 208 14.03 11.65 -3.58
C GLU A 208 14.36 11.81 -2.09
N GLU A 209 13.52 12.57 -1.37
CA GLU A 209 13.67 12.82 0.07
C GLU A 209 13.31 11.60 0.94
N SER A 210 12.65 10.57 0.39
CA SER A 210 12.21 9.39 1.15
C SER A 210 13.23 8.26 1.24
N VAL A 211 14.39 8.39 0.58
CA VAL A 211 15.46 7.38 0.57
C VAL A 211 16.84 8.02 0.71
N THR A 212 17.86 7.19 0.90
CA THR A 212 19.24 7.66 0.90
C THR A 212 19.70 8.16 -0.47
N SER A 213 20.65 9.10 -0.46
CA SER A 213 21.23 9.65 -1.70
C SER A 213 21.89 8.58 -2.59
N SER A 214 22.44 7.51 -2.01
CA SER A 214 23.02 6.38 -2.75
C SER A 214 21.96 5.63 -3.54
N THR A 215 20.83 5.31 -2.90
CA THR A 215 19.68 4.68 -3.55
C THR A 215 19.14 5.56 -4.68
N TRP A 216 18.94 6.87 -4.42
CA TRP A 216 18.42 7.79 -5.43
C TRP A 216 19.34 7.92 -6.65
N LYS A 217 20.65 8.05 -6.45
CA LYS A 217 21.62 8.10 -7.56
C LYS A 217 21.57 6.83 -8.43
N ALA A 218 21.41 5.66 -7.82
CA ALA A 218 21.26 4.39 -8.55
C ALA A 218 19.94 4.36 -9.35
N ILE A 219 18.84 4.86 -8.79
CA ILE A 219 17.57 5.04 -9.50
C ILE A 219 17.75 5.95 -10.71
N GLU A 220 18.36 7.13 -10.53
CA GLU A 220 18.56 8.09 -11.61
C GLU A 220 19.41 7.51 -12.75
N HIS A 221 20.45 6.74 -12.42
CA HIS A 221 21.27 6.06 -13.40
C HIS A 221 20.44 5.23 -14.40
N TYR A 222 19.60 4.31 -13.90
CA TYR A 222 18.79 3.45 -14.76
C TYR A 222 17.57 4.14 -15.34
N ALA A 223 16.92 5.03 -14.59
CA ALA A 223 15.77 5.77 -15.07
C ALA A 223 16.12 6.68 -16.25
N ASN A 224 17.27 7.35 -16.21
CA ASN A 224 17.72 8.21 -17.31
C ASN A 224 18.04 7.41 -18.57
N ASP A 225 18.66 6.23 -18.43
CA ASP A 225 18.89 5.30 -19.54
C ASP A 225 17.58 4.84 -20.19
N LEU A 226 16.61 4.38 -19.39
CA LEU A 226 15.32 3.91 -19.89
C LEU A 226 14.51 5.01 -20.57
N LYS A 227 14.49 6.22 -19.99
CA LYS A 227 13.82 7.39 -20.60
C LYS A 227 14.45 7.78 -21.93
N LYS A 228 15.79 7.84 -21.99
CA LYS A 228 16.52 8.16 -23.22
C LYS A 228 16.19 7.18 -24.35
N ARG A 229 16.05 5.90 -24.01
CA ARG A 229 15.73 4.83 -24.97
C ARG A 229 14.22 4.59 -25.14
N LYS A 230 13.37 5.30 -24.39
CA LYS A 230 11.90 5.20 -24.40
C LYS A 230 11.40 3.78 -24.16
N ILE A 231 12.02 3.08 -23.22
CA ILE A 231 11.70 1.68 -22.91
C ILE A 231 10.37 1.59 -22.17
N LYS A 232 9.52 0.67 -22.66
CA LYS A 232 8.20 0.37 -22.12
C LYS A 232 8.21 -0.95 -21.35
N ILE A 233 7.68 -0.90 -20.14
CA ILE A 233 7.65 -2.04 -19.23
C ILE A 233 6.19 -2.38 -18.92
N ALA A 234 5.79 -3.63 -19.10
CA ALA A 234 4.45 -4.10 -18.79
C ALA A 234 4.47 -5.14 -17.67
N PHE A 235 3.75 -4.84 -16.58
CA PHE A 235 3.47 -5.76 -15.49
C PHE A 235 2.10 -6.41 -15.69
N PHE A 236 2.00 -7.70 -15.41
CA PHE A 236 0.76 -8.46 -15.43
C PHE A 236 0.55 -9.13 -14.07
N SER A 237 -0.58 -8.86 -13.41
CA SER A 237 -1.02 -9.60 -12.21
C SER A 237 -2.50 -10.02 -12.31
N ALA A 238 -2.98 -10.84 -11.38
CA ALA A 238 -4.33 -11.40 -11.43
C ALA A 238 -5.46 -10.43 -11.01
N THR A 239 -5.18 -9.50 -10.09
CA THR A 239 -6.18 -8.58 -9.52
C THR A 239 -5.63 -7.15 -9.37
N PRO A 240 -6.44 -6.10 -9.62
CA PRO A 240 -6.05 -4.70 -9.49
C PRO A 240 -6.18 -4.15 -8.06
N GLN A 241 -6.76 -4.91 -7.13
CA GLN A 241 -7.01 -4.50 -5.75
C GLN A 241 -7.00 -5.72 -4.82
N GLY A 242 -6.60 -5.49 -3.58
CA GLY A 242 -6.48 -6.54 -2.58
C GLY A 242 -5.15 -7.29 -2.66
N GLY A 243 -4.65 -7.71 -1.50
CA GLY A 243 -3.37 -8.41 -1.37
C GLY A 243 -2.14 -7.51 -1.51
N GLY A 244 -0.96 -8.05 -1.17
CA GLY A 244 0.30 -7.31 -1.18
C GLY A 244 0.77 -6.89 -2.57
N VAL A 245 0.49 -7.69 -3.61
CA VAL A 245 0.94 -7.40 -4.99
C VAL A 245 0.27 -6.14 -5.54
N ALA A 246 -1.05 -6.00 -5.39
CA ALA A 246 -1.76 -4.82 -5.88
C ALA A 246 -1.25 -3.53 -5.21
N LEU A 247 -1.04 -3.55 -3.89
CA LEU A 247 -0.49 -2.42 -3.14
C LEU A 247 0.88 -1.98 -3.68
N MET A 248 1.80 -2.94 -3.88
CA MET A 248 3.12 -2.67 -4.47
C MET A 248 3.01 -2.09 -5.88
N ARG A 249 2.09 -2.58 -6.71
CA ARG A 249 1.95 -2.14 -8.11
C ARG A 249 1.34 -0.76 -8.23
N HIS A 250 0.37 -0.39 -7.38
CA HIS A 250 -0.14 0.99 -7.30
C HIS A 250 1.00 1.97 -6.99
N ALA A 251 1.76 1.71 -5.93
CA ALA A 251 2.86 2.58 -5.53
C ALA A 251 3.97 2.67 -6.60
N MET A 252 4.39 1.54 -7.15
CA MET A 252 5.45 1.50 -8.17
C MET A 252 5.06 2.24 -9.45
N VAL A 253 3.82 2.08 -9.94
CA VAL A 253 3.35 2.76 -11.15
C VAL A 253 3.21 4.27 -10.90
N ARG A 254 2.74 4.69 -9.72
CA ARG A 254 2.74 6.10 -9.30
C ARG A 254 4.15 6.68 -9.29
N PHE A 255 5.10 5.97 -8.68
CA PHE A 255 6.50 6.38 -8.65
C PHE A 255 7.09 6.47 -10.06
N SER A 256 6.83 5.47 -10.92
CA SER A 256 7.27 5.49 -12.32
C SER A 256 6.73 6.70 -13.08
N HIS A 257 5.46 7.07 -12.86
CA HIS A 257 4.87 8.27 -13.45
C HIS A 257 5.60 9.54 -12.99
N ALA A 258 5.84 9.70 -11.68
CA ALA A 258 6.61 10.83 -11.13
C ALA A 258 8.07 10.87 -11.63
N LEU A 259 8.66 9.71 -11.94
CA LEU A 259 10.03 9.59 -12.45
C LEU A 259 10.14 9.85 -13.96
N GLY A 260 9.01 9.76 -14.67
CA GLY A 260 8.89 9.88 -16.12
C GLY A 260 9.23 8.60 -16.90
N THR A 261 9.22 7.43 -16.26
CA THR A 261 9.43 6.12 -16.90
C THR A 261 8.11 5.50 -17.36
N ASP A 262 8.13 4.69 -18.43
CA ASP A 262 6.92 4.07 -19.00
C ASP A 262 6.72 2.66 -18.43
N MET A 263 6.17 2.59 -17.21
CA MET A 263 5.71 1.34 -16.60
C MET A 263 4.18 1.32 -16.58
N LYS A 264 3.60 0.24 -17.09
CA LYS A 264 2.15 0.01 -17.10
C LYS A 264 1.82 -1.32 -16.45
N TRP A 265 0.64 -1.39 -15.85
CA TRP A 265 0.16 -2.57 -15.15
C TRP A 265 -1.19 -3.01 -15.70
N TYR A 266 -1.28 -4.29 -16.07
CA TYR A 266 -2.43 -4.90 -16.68
C TYR A 266 -2.95 -6.06 -15.82
N VAL A 267 -4.27 -6.19 -15.78
CA VAL A 267 -4.97 -7.29 -15.12
C VAL A 267 -5.97 -7.92 -16.08
N PRO A 268 -6.19 -9.25 -16.03
CA PRO A 268 -7.21 -9.89 -16.84
C PRO A 268 -8.62 -9.49 -16.38
N LYS A 269 -9.61 -9.68 -17.25
CA LYS A 269 -11.01 -9.53 -16.85
C LYS A 269 -11.38 -10.63 -15.85
N PRO A 270 -12.05 -10.28 -14.73
CA PRO A 270 -12.30 -11.23 -13.64
C PRO A 270 -13.19 -12.39 -14.09
N ARG A 271 -12.82 -13.62 -13.71
CA ARG A 271 -13.61 -14.83 -13.94
C ARG A 271 -13.69 -15.65 -12.64
N PRO A 272 -14.77 -15.50 -11.84
CA PRO A 272 -14.85 -16.08 -10.49
C PRO A 272 -14.50 -17.57 -10.39
N GLY A 273 -14.95 -18.39 -11.34
CA GLY A 273 -14.62 -19.82 -11.37
C GLY A 273 -13.12 -20.11 -11.50
N VAL A 274 -12.39 -19.28 -12.25
CA VAL A 274 -10.94 -19.43 -12.42
C VAL A 274 -10.18 -18.96 -11.19
N PHE A 275 -10.65 -17.89 -10.52
CA PHE A 275 -10.00 -17.41 -9.30
C PHE A 275 -9.98 -18.48 -8.19
N ARG A 276 -11.07 -19.23 -8.04
CA ARG A 276 -11.11 -20.38 -7.11
C ARG A 276 -10.03 -21.40 -7.42
N ILE A 277 -9.86 -21.76 -8.69
CA ILE A 277 -8.80 -22.70 -9.13
C ILE A 277 -7.42 -22.13 -8.82
N THR A 278 -7.17 -20.86 -9.15
CA THR A 278 -5.87 -20.24 -8.89
C THR A 278 -5.54 -20.15 -7.40
N LYS A 279 -6.55 -19.96 -6.54
CA LYS A 279 -6.38 -20.01 -5.09
C LYS A 279 -6.05 -21.42 -4.60
N THR A 280 -6.78 -22.43 -5.06
CA THR A 280 -6.46 -23.83 -4.75
C THR A 280 -5.00 -24.13 -5.13
N ASN A 281 -4.55 -23.70 -6.31
CA ASN A 281 -3.16 -23.92 -6.75
C ASN A 281 -2.15 -23.22 -5.84
N HIS A 282 -2.45 -21.98 -5.44
CA HIS A 282 -1.64 -21.23 -4.47
C HIS A 282 -1.51 -22.00 -3.14
N ASN A 283 -2.62 -22.49 -2.60
CA ASN A 283 -2.65 -23.25 -1.35
C ASN A 283 -1.92 -24.60 -1.46
N ILE A 284 -2.04 -25.28 -2.61
CA ILE A 284 -1.28 -26.48 -2.92
C ILE A 284 0.22 -26.18 -2.85
N LEU A 285 0.72 -25.19 -3.60
CA LEU A 285 2.14 -24.85 -3.66
C LEU A 285 2.74 -24.46 -2.30
N GLN A 286 1.94 -23.85 -1.42
CA GLN A 286 2.33 -23.49 -0.06
C GLN A 286 2.26 -24.65 0.95
N GLY A 287 1.66 -25.78 0.57
CA GLY A 287 1.46 -26.93 1.45
C GLY A 287 0.45 -26.65 2.58
N VAL A 288 -0.60 -25.91 2.26
CA VAL A 288 -1.73 -25.60 3.18
C VAL A 288 -3.06 -26.19 2.68
N SER A 289 -3.08 -26.81 1.50
CA SER A 289 -4.23 -27.56 0.98
C SER A 289 -4.36 -28.94 1.64
N ALA A 290 -5.54 -29.57 1.48
CA ALA A 290 -5.71 -30.96 1.89
C ALA A 290 -4.78 -31.91 1.09
N PRO A 291 -4.27 -33.00 1.69
CA PRO A 291 -3.30 -33.91 1.06
C PRO A 291 -3.78 -34.57 -0.24
N GLU A 292 -5.08 -34.63 -0.47
CA GLU A 292 -5.76 -35.20 -1.65
C GLU A 292 -6.11 -34.16 -2.71
N GLU A 293 -6.06 -32.86 -2.38
CA GLU A 293 -6.37 -31.80 -3.34
C GLU A 293 -5.29 -31.76 -4.43
N ARG A 294 -5.68 -31.69 -5.70
CA ARG A 294 -4.78 -31.74 -6.86
C ARG A 294 -5.20 -30.74 -7.94
N LEU A 295 -4.23 -30.21 -8.67
CA LEU A 295 -4.47 -29.44 -9.89
C LEU A 295 -4.77 -30.40 -11.05
N SER A 296 -6.06 -30.59 -11.36
CA SER A 296 -6.50 -31.40 -12.49
C SER A 296 -6.13 -30.75 -13.84
N LYS A 297 -6.05 -31.58 -14.89
CA LYS A 297 -5.81 -31.10 -16.28
C LYS A 297 -6.87 -30.09 -16.71
N GLU A 298 -8.14 -30.43 -16.49
CA GLU A 298 -9.29 -29.60 -16.85
C GLU A 298 -9.27 -28.25 -16.11
N ASN A 299 -8.93 -28.24 -14.82
CA ASN A 299 -8.80 -26.99 -14.05
C ASN A 299 -7.66 -26.13 -14.60
N TRP A 300 -6.53 -26.74 -14.95
CA TRP A 300 -5.42 -26.01 -15.55
C TRP A 300 -5.77 -25.45 -16.93
N GLU A 301 -6.48 -26.21 -17.77
CA GLU A 301 -6.98 -25.77 -19.07
C GLU A 301 -7.96 -24.59 -18.95
N GLN A 302 -8.77 -24.52 -17.90
CA GLN A 302 -9.62 -23.35 -17.63
C GLN A 302 -8.78 -22.10 -17.32
N VAL A 303 -7.70 -22.24 -16.55
CA VAL A 303 -6.78 -21.12 -16.26
C VAL A 303 -6.07 -20.66 -17.54
N THR A 304 -5.49 -21.59 -18.30
CA THR A 304 -4.74 -21.26 -19.52
C THR A 304 -5.65 -20.67 -20.61
N SER A 305 -6.85 -21.22 -20.78
CA SER A 305 -7.88 -20.69 -21.70
C SER A 305 -8.30 -19.27 -21.32
N TRP A 306 -8.49 -18.99 -20.02
CA TRP A 306 -8.80 -17.63 -19.56
C TRP A 306 -7.69 -16.63 -19.90
N ILE A 307 -6.42 -17.02 -19.74
CA ILE A 307 -5.28 -16.17 -20.13
C ILE A 307 -5.22 -15.98 -21.65
N GLN A 308 -5.46 -17.04 -22.43
CA GLN A 308 -5.53 -16.97 -23.88
C GLN A 308 -6.63 -16.01 -24.35
N GLU A 309 -7.86 -16.16 -23.83
CA GLU A 309 -8.99 -15.29 -24.15
C GLU A 309 -8.69 -13.82 -23.85
N ASN A 310 -8.05 -13.51 -22.72
CA ASN A 310 -7.66 -12.14 -22.39
C ASN A 310 -6.57 -11.64 -23.34
N THR A 311 -5.60 -12.48 -23.66
CA THR A 311 -4.51 -12.16 -24.58
C THR A 311 -5.03 -11.75 -25.95
N ASP A 312 -5.89 -12.58 -26.54
CA ASP A 312 -6.44 -12.37 -27.88
C ASP A 312 -7.36 -11.15 -27.94
N ARG A 313 -8.22 -10.98 -26.93
CA ARG A 313 -9.22 -9.89 -26.91
C ARG A 313 -8.61 -8.53 -26.58
N TYR A 314 -7.58 -8.49 -25.74
CA TYR A 314 -7.16 -7.26 -25.08
C TYR A 314 -5.69 -6.90 -25.24
N TRP A 315 -4.80 -7.87 -25.32
CA TRP A 315 -3.37 -7.61 -25.18
C TRP A 315 -2.57 -7.73 -26.49
N LEU A 316 -3.05 -8.52 -27.47
CA LEU A 316 -2.49 -8.63 -28.82
C LEU A 316 -3.16 -7.73 -29.87
N ARG A 317 -4.23 -7.01 -29.52
CA ARG A 317 -4.84 -6.01 -30.42
C ARG A 317 -3.87 -4.86 -30.71
N SER A 318 -4.11 -4.12 -31.80
CA SER A 318 -3.36 -2.90 -32.12
C SER A 318 -3.31 -1.95 -30.90
N GLY A 319 -2.10 -1.52 -30.53
CA GLY A 319 -1.83 -0.70 -29.34
C GLY A 319 -1.78 -1.46 -28.01
N GLY A 320 -1.96 -2.79 -28.01
CA GLY A 320 -1.90 -3.64 -26.82
C GLY A 320 -0.46 -3.88 -26.33
N PRO A 321 -0.27 -4.24 -25.05
CA PRO A 321 1.07 -4.42 -24.48
C PRO A 321 1.86 -5.60 -25.06
N LEU A 322 1.18 -6.62 -25.62
CA LEU A 322 1.84 -7.83 -26.10
C LEU A 322 2.17 -7.83 -27.58
N VAL A 323 1.77 -6.82 -28.36
CA VAL A 323 2.24 -6.68 -29.74
C VAL A 323 3.77 -6.48 -29.77
N HIS A 324 4.38 -6.63 -30.94
CA HIS A 324 5.83 -6.49 -31.08
C HIS A 324 6.26 -5.07 -30.62
N PRO A 325 7.41 -4.89 -29.92
CA PRO A 325 7.84 -3.57 -29.44
C PRO A 325 7.90 -2.48 -30.54
N LYS A 326 8.31 -2.86 -31.76
CA LYS A 326 8.30 -2.00 -32.96
C LYS A 326 6.92 -1.45 -33.34
N GLU A 327 5.84 -2.13 -32.95
CA GLU A 327 4.44 -1.74 -33.18
C GLU A 327 3.84 -1.00 -31.97
N GLY A 328 4.66 -0.71 -30.96
CA GLY A 328 4.27 0.05 -29.78
C GLY A 328 3.99 -0.78 -28.54
N GLY A 329 4.15 -2.11 -28.60
CA GLY A 329 4.06 -3.01 -27.44
C GLY A 329 5.20 -2.81 -26.42
N ALA A 330 5.14 -3.56 -25.33
CA ALA A 330 6.14 -3.46 -24.26
C ALA A 330 7.47 -4.10 -24.67
N ASP A 331 8.58 -3.43 -24.34
CA ASP A 331 9.95 -3.92 -24.54
C ASP A 331 10.32 -4.99 -23.53
N VAL A 332 9.78 -4.91 -22.31
CA VAL A 332 10.03 -5.86 -21.21
C VAL A 332 8.71 -6.23 -20.54
N ILE A 333 8.51 -7.52 -20.30
CA ILE A 333 7.31 -8.05 -19.64
C ILE A 333 7.66 -8.67 -18.30
N ILE A 334 6.85 -8.37 -17.28
CA ILE A 334 6.92 -8.98 -15.97
C ILE A 334 5.57 -9.64 -15.67
N ILE A 335 5.60 -10.90 -15.26
CA ILE A 335 4.41 -11.67 -14.88
C ILE A 335 4.52 -11.99 -13.40
N ASP A 336 3.55 -11.49 -12.63
CA ASP A 336 3.43 -11.72 -11.20
C ASP A 336 2.63 -12.99 -10.92
N ASP A 337 3.19 -13.81 -10.03
CA ASP A 337 2.60 -14.98 -9.38
C ASP A 337 2.12 -16.12 -10.31
N PRO A 338 1.82 -17.31 -9.73
CA PRO A 338 1.52 -18.51 -10.52
C PRO A 338 0.15 -18.53 -11.20
N GLN A 339 -0.65 -17.46 -11.15
CA GLN A 339 -1.97 -17.43 -11.80
C GLN A 339 -1.89 -17.23 -13.31
N MET A 340 -0.81 -16.61 -13.82
CA MET A 340 -0.70 -16.24 -15.24
C MET A 340 0.57 -16.70 -15.99
N PRO A 341 1.26 -17.80 -15.61
CA PRO A 341 2.50 -18.20 -16.27
C PRO A 341 2.29 -18.59 -17.75
N SER A 342 1.08 -18.99 -18.14
CA SER A 342 0.71 -19.24 -19.54
C SER A 342 0.86 -18.02 -20.46
N LEU A 343 0.99 -16.81 -19.90
CA LEU A 343 1.25 -15.60 -20.67
C LEU A 343 2.69 -15.54 -21.21
N ILE A 344 3.64 -16.24 -20.58
CA ILE A 344 5.06 -16.27 -20.97
C ILE A 344 5.24 -16.72 -22.44
N PRO A 345 4.77 -17.92 -22.84
CA PRO A 345 4.91 -18.38 -24.23
C PRO A 345 4.18 -17.46 -25.21
N LEU A 346 3.01 -16.91 -24.85
CA LEU A 346 2.25 -15.99 -25.70
C LEU A 346 3.00 -14.68 -25.93
N ALA A 347 3.64 -14.15 -24.88
CA ALA A 347 4.48 -12.98 -24.97
C ALA A 347 5.71 -13.18 -25.86
N LYS A 348 6.30 -14.38 -25.87
CA LYS A 348 7.43 -14.71 -26.76
C LYS A 348 6.98 -15.04 -28.19
N GLN A 349 5.75 -15.52 -28.41
CA GLN A 349 5.24 -15.82 -29.75
C GLN A 349 5.19 -14.56 -30.65
N SER A 350 4.76 -13.42 -30.10
CA SER A 350 4.69 -12.16 -30.86
C SER A 350 6.04 -11.44 -30.99
N ALA A 351 6.98 -11.72 -30.09
CA ALA A 351 8.33 -11.16 -30.11
C ALA A 351 9.32 -12.13 -29.44
N PRO A 352 9.95 -13.07 -30.19
CA PRO A 352 10.76 -14.14 -29.61
C PRO A 352 11.94 -13.67 -28.76
N SER A 353 12.54 -12.52 -29.10
CA SER A 353 13.66 -11.93 -28.36
C SER A 353 13.22 -11.00 -27.23
N ARG A 354 11.92 -10.85 -26.97
CA ARG A 354 11.43 -10.00 -25.89
C ARG A 354 11.77 -10.61 -24.53
N PRO A 355 12.40 -9.85 -23.62
CA PRO A 355 12.57 -10.25 -22.24
C PRO A 355 11.25 -10.44 -21.50
N VAL A 356 11.11 -11.60 -20.86
CA VAL A 356 9.99 -11.96 -19.99
C VAL A 356 10.52 -12.42 -18.64
N ILE A 357 10.14 -11.73 -17.57
CA ILE A 357 10.54 -12.03 -16.19
C ILE A 357 9.35 -12.62 -15.45
N PHE A 358 9.55 -13.74 -14.76
CA PHE A 358 8.57 -14.29 -13.83
C PHE A 358 8.90 -13.86 -12.40
N ARG A 359 7.92 -13.30 -11.69
CA ARG A 359 8.05 -12.85 -10.30
C ARG A 359 7.15 -13.70 -9.40
N SER A 360 7.76 -14.49 -8.51
CA SER A 360 7.03 -15.20 -7.45
C SER A 360 7.01 -14.38 -6.16
N HIS A 361 5.81 -14.12 -5.62
CA HIS A 361 5.61 -13.51 -4.30
C HIS A 361 5.21 -14.52 -3.22
N ILE A 362 5.09 -15.81 -3.58
CA ILE A 362 4.60 -16.85 -2.67
C ILE A 362 5.72 -17.77 -2.21
N GLN A 363 5.51 -18.40 -1.05
CA GLN A 363 6.31 -19.53 -0.61
C GLN A 363 5.96 -20.77 -1.45
N ILE A 364 6.83 -21.16 -2.37
CA ILE A 364 6.72 -22.46 -3.04
C ILE A 364 7.50 -23.48 -2.20
N ARG A 365 6.82 -24.50 -1.66
CA ARG A 365 7.45 -25.54 -0.84
C ARG A 365 8.36 -26.43 -1.67
N SER A 366 9.61 -26.00 -1.89
CA SER A 366 10.58 -26.73 -2.72
C SER A 366 10.84 -28.15 -2.22
N ASP A 367 10.75 -28.38 -0.91
CA ASP A 367 10.86 -29.70 -0.28
C ASP A 367 9.71 -30.62 -0.68
N LEU A 368 8.48 -30.11 -0.75
CA LEU A 368 7.31 -30.87 -1.21
C LEU A 368 7.30 -31.05 -2.74
N VAL A 369 7.74 -30.04 -3.49
CA VAL A 369 7.92 -30.13 -4.96
C VAL A 369 8.96 -31.20 -5.33
N ALA A 370 9.95 -31.46 -4.48
CA ALA A 370 10.92 -32.53 -4.69
C ALA A 370 10.37 -33.95 -4.40
N GLN A 371 9.20 -34.06 -3.77
CA GLN A 371 8.57 -35.34 -3.48
C GLN A 371 7.73 -35.79 -4.68
N LYS A 372 8.19 -36.84 -5.36
CA LYS A 372 7.50 -37.41 -6.52
C LYS A 372 6.08 -37.87 -6.17
N GLY A 373 5.09 -37.44 -6.96
CA GLY A 373 3.67 -37.76 -6.75
C GLY A 373 3.00 -36.93 -5.65
N SER A 374 3.70 -35.92 -5.10
CA SER A 374 3.07 -34.94 -4.24
C SER A 374 2.13 -34.02 -5.04
N PRO A 375 1.09 -33.47 -4.41
CA PRO A 375 0.26 -32.44 -5.05
C PRO A 375 1.06 -31.26 -5.57
N GLN A 376 2.13 -30.90 -4.85
CA GLN A 376 3.00 -29.78 -5.15
C GLN A 376 3.85 -30.05 -6.39
N GLU A 377 4.40 -31.25 -6.53
CA GLU A 377 5.19 -31.65 -7.70
C GLU A 377 4.33 -31.61 -8.98
N GLU A 378 3.12 -32.16 -8.92
CA GLU A 378 2.18 -32.12 -10.05
C GLU A 378 1.75 -30.69 -10.42
N CYS A 379 1.39 -29.89 -9.41
CA CYS A 379 0.95 -28.51 -9.60
C CYS A 379 2.08 -27.65 -10.19
N TRP A 380 3.28 -27.73 -9.59
CA TRP A 380 4.45 -27.01 -10.04
C TRP A 380 4.90 -27.45 -11.43
N GLY A 381 4.93 -28.76 -11.71
CA GLY A 381 5.34 -29.30 -13.01
C GLY A 381 4.54 -28.71 -14.16
N ARG A 382 3.21 -28.62 -14.00
CA ARG A 382 2.31 -27.99 -15.00
C ARG A 382 2.61 -26.52 -15.25
N MET A 383 2.94 -25.77 -14.19
CA MET A 383 3.28 -24.35 -14.32
C MET A 383 4.67 -24.18 -14.93
N TRP A 384 5.62 -25.01 -14.50
CA TRP A 384 7.01 -24.99 -14.93
C TRP A 384 7.17 -25.21 -16.44
N GLU A 385 6.29 -26.00 -17.06
CA GLU A 385 6.21 -26.14 -18.54
C GLU A 385 6.23 -24.78 -19.26
N THR A 386 5.60 -23.77 -18.66
CA THR A 386 5.55 -22.39 -19.18
C THR A 386 6.56 -21.46 -18.52
N ILE A 387 6.78 -21.56 -17.21
CA ILE A 387 7.70 -20.69 -16.45
C ILE A 387 9.15 -20.84 -16.90
N GLN A 388 9.58 -22.05 -17.28
CA GLN A 388 10.95 -22.31 -17.73
C GLN A 388 11.38 -21.48 -18.96
N GLN A 389 10.41 -20.89 -19.68
CA GLN A 389 10.68 -20.02 -20.82
C GLN A 389 10.97 -18.57 -20.40
N ALA A 390 10.78 -18.18 -19.14
CA ALA A 390 11.15 -16.85 -18.67
C ALA A 390 12.67 -16.66 -18.68
N ASP A 391 13.12 -15.45 -18.98
CA ASP A 391 14.54 -15.09 -19.01
C ASP A 391 15.12 -14.93 -17.60
N LEU A 392 14.27 -14.62 -16.61
CA LEU A 392 14.63 -14.53 -15.19
C LEU A 392 13.50 -15.03 -14.30
N PHE A 393 13.87 -15.69 -13.20
CA PHE A 393 12.99 -16.08 -12.10
C PHE A 393 13.32 -15.25 -10.86
N VAL A 394 12.44 -14.31 -10.50
CA VAL A 394 12.66 -13.41 -9.37
C VAL A 394 11.81 -13.89 -8.19
N SER A 395 12.44 -14.19 -7.06
CA SER A 395 11.77 -14.70 -5.84
C SER A 395 11.97 -13.75 -4.65
N HIS A 396 11.15 -13.91 -3.62
CA HIS A 396 11.52 -13.39 -2.30
C HIS A 396 12.89 -13.95 -1.87
N PRO A 397 13.67 -13.20 -1.08
CA PRO A 397 15.03 -13.56 -0.65
C PRO A 397 15.06 -14.72 0.37
N VAL A 398 14.40 -15.83 0.05
CA VAL A 398 14.34 -17.04 0.86
C VAL A 398 14.57 -18.23 -0.07
N LYS A 399 15.76 -18.83 0.03
CA LYS A 399 16.21 -19.87 -0.90
C LYS A 399 15.27 -21.08 -0.96
N THR A 400 14.66 -21.45 0.16
CA THR A 400 13.72 -22.58 0.24
C THR A 400 12.41 -22.35 -0.52
N PHE A 401 12.15 -21.14 -1.02
CA PHE A 401 10.97 -20.84 -1.83
C PHE A 401 11.19 -21.05 -3.32
N VAL A 402 12.44 -21.36 -3.73
CA VAL A 402 12.78 -21.60 -5.12
C VAL A 402 12.85 -23.11 -5.34
N PRO A 403 11.98 -23.69 -6.18
CA PRO A 403 12.05 -25.11 -6.52
C PRO A 403 13.39 -25.49 -7.14
N HIS A 404 13.91 -26.65 -6.78
CA HIS A 404 15.16 -27.21 -7.31
C HIS A 404 15.20 -27.38 -8.84
N THR A 405 14.04 -27.35 -9.52
CA THR A 405 13.95 -27.41 -10.98
C THR A 405 14.31 -26.08 -11.65
N VAL A 406 14.30 -24.96 -10.91
CA VAL A 406 14.66 -23.64 -11.43
C VAL A 406 16.18 -23.52 -11.48
N PRO A 407 16.79 -23.26 -12.65
CA PRO A 407 18.24 -23.14 -12.76
C PRO A 407 18.78 -21.98 -11.93
N PRO A 408 19.77 -22.17 -11.04
CA PRO A 408 20.30 -21.11 -10.17
C PRO A 408 20.76 -19.86 -10.95
N GLU A 409 21.29 -20.03 -12.15
CA GLU A 409 21.76 -18.96 -13.01
C GLU A 409 20.67 -17.99 -13.47
N THR A 410 19.39 -18.36 -13.40
CA THR A 410 18.25 -17.48 -13.73
C THR A 410 17.55 -16.90 -12.49
N VAL A 411 17.90 -17.39 -11.30
CA VAL A 411 17.25 -17.02 -10.03
C VAL A 411 17.84 -15.73 -9.50
N ALA A 412 16.99 -14.74 -9.23
CA ALA A 412 17.35 -13.49 -8.56
C ALA A 412 16.48 -13.26 -7.32
N TYR A 413 17.03 -12.61 -6.29
CA TYR A 413 16.29 -12.28 -5.08
C TYR A 413 15.90 -10.81 -4.99
N MET A 414 14.68 -10.56 -4.52
CA MET A 414 14.15 -9.23 -4.27
C MET A 414 13.04 -9.26 -3.20
N PRO A 415 13.08 -8.39 -2.17
CA PRO A 415 12.07 -8.35 -1.10
C PRO A 415 10.69 -7.86 -1.61
N ALA A 416 9.67 -7.95 -0.76
CA ALA A 416 8.45 -7.18 -0.94
C ALA A 416 8.72 -5.69 -0.64
N SER A 417 7.75 -4.82 -0.94
CA SER A 417 7.87 -3.39 -0.65
C SER A 417 6.56 -2.76 -0.20
N THR A 418 6.67 -1.56 0.36
CA THR A 418 5.57 -0.66 0.73
C THR A 418 6.00 0.77 0.40
N ASP A 419 5.08 1.73 0.31
CA ASP A 419 5.41 3.13 0.00
C ASP A 419 5.42 3.97 1.27
N TRP A 420 6.50 4.71 1.54
CA TRP A 420 6.58 5.61 2.69
C TRP A 420 5.67 6.83 2.55
N LEU A 421 5.17 7.10 1.35
CA LEU A 421 4.39 8.29 1.05
C LEU A 421 2.91 7.99 0.78
N ASP A 422 2.47 6.73 0.87
CA ASP A 422 1.07 6.37 0.72
C ASP A 422 0.28 6.46 2.03
N GLY A 423 -1.00 6.09 1.98
CA GLY A 423 -1.90 6.17 3.12
C GLY A 423 -1.51 5.24 4.28
N LEU A 424 -0.77 4.16 3.99
CA LEU A 424 -0.35 3.16 4.98
C LEU A 424 0.81 3.67 5.85
N ASN A 425 1.70 4.51 5.32
CA ASN A 425 2.97 4.81 5.99
C ASN A 425 3.32 6.28 6.13
N LYS A 426 2.71 7.19 5.37
CA LYS A 426 3.03 8.61 5.51
C LYS A 426 2.80 9.07 6.95
N SER A 427 3.58 10.06 7.37
CA SER A 427 3.31 10.75 8.63
C SER A 427 1.94 11.43 8.56
N MET A 428 1.22 11.42 9.69
CA MET A 428 -0.08 12.05 9.83
C MET A 428 -0.08 12.96 11.05
N ARG A 429 -0.82 14.06 10.98
CA ARG A 429 -1.02 14.92 12.15
C ARG A 429 -1.84 14.18 13.20
N GLU A 430 -1.73 14.62 14.45
CA GLU A 430 -2.45 13.97 15.56
C GLU A 430 -3.97 14.03 15.38
N GLU A 431 -4.48 15.09 14.75
CA GLU A 431 -5.90 15.27 14.45
C GLU A 431 -6.38 14.27 13.39
N ASP A 432 -5.57 14.00 12.36
CA ASP A 432 -5.87 13.00 11.33
C ASP A 432 -5.82 11.58 11.92
N VAL A 433 -4.82 11.30 12.76
CA VAL A 433 -4.72 10.03 13.49
C VAL A 433 -5.94 9.84 14.39
N ALA A 434 -6.37 10.88 15.10
CA ALA A 434 -7.56 10.83 15.95
C ALA A 434 -8.83 10.62 15.12
N TYR A 435 -8.96 11.27 13.96
CA TYR A 435 -10.09 11.04 13.04
C TYR A 435 -10.17 9.56 12.64
N TYR A 436 -9.08 8.96 12.18
CA TYR A 436 -9.07 7.54 11.79
C TYR A 436 -9.20 6.58 12.96
N GLY A 437 -8.72 6.97 14.15
CA GLY A 437 -8.98 6.25 15.40
C GLY A 437 -10.46 6.22 15.78
N ARG A 438 -11.20 7.31 15.53
CA ARG A 438 -12.66 7.35 15.73
C ARG A 438 -13.38 6.50 14.69
N VAL A 439 -12.95 6.56 13.42
CA VAL A 439 -13.44 5.67 12.35
C VAL A 439 -13.26 4.21 12.73
N PHE A 440 -12.05 3.85 13.19
CA PHE A 440 -11.72 2.54 13.73
C PHE A 440 -12.67 2.14 14.87
N ASN A 441 -12.81 2.97 15.91
CA ASN A 441 -13.69 2.65 17.04
C ASN A 441 -15.17 2.54 16.65
N SER A 442 -15.64 3.22 15.61
CA SER A 442 -16.98 2.98 15.09
C SER A 442 -17.11 1.62 14.43
N MET A 443 -16.10 1.16 13.69
CA MET A 443 -16.09 -0.21 13.15
C MET A 443 -16.09 -1.24 14.28
N VAL A 444 -15.25 -1.04 15.30
CA VAL A 444 -15.15 -1.93 16.47
C VAL A 444 -16.49 -2.02 17.23
N ARG A 445 -17.16 -0.88 17.48
CA ARG A 445 -18.49 -0.85 18.11
C ARG A 445 -19.53 -1.60 17.28
N ASN A 446 -19.50 -1.46 15.95
CA ASN A 446 -20.41 -2.17 15.06
C ASN A 446 -20.16 -3.69 15.06
N SER A 447 -18.93 -4.13 15.37
CA SER A 447 -18.57 -5.54 15.53
C SER A 447 -18.82 -6.08 16.95
N GLY A 448 -19.26 -5.25 17.90
CA GLY A 448 -19.52 -5.67 19.29
C GLY A 448 -18.27 -5.94 20.12
N MET A 449 -17.11 -5.44 19.69
CA MET A 449 -15.81 -5.68 20.33
C MET A 449 -15.42 -4.52 21.27
N PRO A 450 -14.53 -4.74 22.26
CA PRO A 450 -14.06 -3.67 23.12
C PRO A 450 -13.24 -2.66 22.32
N VAL A 451 -13.51 -1.37 22.54
CA VAL A 451 -12.83 -0.26 21.86
C VAL A 451 -11.42 -0.03 22.42
N ILE A 452 -10.58 0.60 21.60
CA ILE A 452 -9.28 1.15 21.99
C ILE A 452 -9.43 2.67 22.06
N ASP A 453 -9.54 3.23 23.26
CA ASP A 453 -9.66 4.68 23.47
C ASP A 453 -8.28 5.31 23.69
N TYR A 454 -7.47 5.35 22.63
CA TYR A 454 -6.21 6.09 22.65
C TYR A 454 -6.47 7.59 22.88
N PRO A 455 -5.67 8.31 23.72
CA PRO A 455 -4.46 7.84 24.41
C PRO A 455 -4.69 7.29 25.83
N ALA A 456 -5.94 7.13 26.28
CA ALA A 456 -6.23 6.58 27.61
C ALA A 456 -5.85 5.09 27.69
N ASP A 457 -6.01 4.36 26.58
CA ASP A 457 -5.55 2.99 26.41
C ASP A 457 -4.18 2.94 25.71
N GLU A 458 -3.23 2.20 26.29
CA GLU A 458 -2.11 1.62 25.54
C GLU A 458 -2.54 0.28 24.93
N TYR A 459 -1.93 -0.11 23.80
CA TYR A 459 -2.24 -1.40 23.19
C TYR A 459 -1.06 -2.03 22.43
N ILE A 460 -1.08 -3.35 22.36
CA ILE A 460 -0.23 -4.22 21.54
C ILE A 460 -1.02 -4.58 20.28
N VAL A 461 -0.39 -4.59 19.12
CA VAL A 461 -1.09 -4.84 17.85
C VAL A 461 -0.49 -5.98 17.04
N GLN A 462 -1.32 -6.83 16.44
CA GLN A 462 -0.96 -7.63 15.27
C GLN A 462 -1.85 -7.22 14.09
N VAL A 463 -1.25 -6.70 13.02
CA VAL A 463 -1.95 -6.37 11.77
C VAL A 463 -1.74 -7.48 10.75
N ALA A 464 -2.71 -8.36 10.57
CA ALA A 464 -2.61 -9.50 9.67
C ALA A 464 -3.97 -9.92 9.12
N ARG A 465 -3.98 -10.65 8.00
CA ARG A 465 -5.17 -11.38 7.56
C ARG A 465 -5.53 -12.45 8.59
N PHE A 466 -6.81 -12.81 8.67
CA PHE A 466 -7.31 -13.89 9.52
C PHE A 466 -7.02 -15.26 8.90
N ASP A 467 -5.75 -15.55 8.69
CA ASP A 467 -5.26 -16.73 8.00
C ASP A 467 -4.55 -17.66 9.01
N PRO A 468 -4.69 -18.99 8.91
CA PRO A 468 -4.07 -19.93 9.85
C PRO A 468 -2.54 -19.76 9.97
N SER A 469 -1.88 -19.28 8.91
CA SER A 469 -0.43 -19.04 8.89
C SER A 469 0.02 -17.83 9.71
N LYS A 470 -0.89 -16.95 10.15
CA LYS A 470 -0.57 -15.68 10.83
C LYS A 470 -0.39 -15.81 12.34
N GLY A 471 -0.47 -17.02 12.90
CA GLY A 471 -0.18 -17.30 14.32
C GLY A 471 -1.10 -16.56 15.29
N ILE A 472 -2.35 -16.29 14.88
CA ILE A 472 -3.32 -15.58 15.74
C ILE A 472 -3.57 -16.32 17.07
N PRO A 473 -3.68 -17.67 17.11
CA PRO A 473 -3.76 -18.39 18.39
C PRO A 473 -2.57 -18.11 19.31
N ASP A 474 -1.35 -18.16 18.76
CA ASP A 474 -0.10 -17.88 19.51
C ASP A 474 -0.09 -16.46 20.08
N VAL A 475 -0.67 -15.48 19.37
CA VAL A 475 -0.82 -14.10 19.86
C VAL A 475 -1.70 -14.06 21.11
N VAL A 476 -2.86 -14.73 21.08
CA VAL A 476 -3.81 -14.73 22.20
C VAL A 476 -3.20 -15.44 23.41
N GLU A 477 -2.56 -16.60 23.21
CA GLU A 477 -1.89 -17.33 24.29
C GLU A 477 -0.73 -16.51 24.89
N SER A 478 0.10 -15.88 24.04
CA SER A 478 1.18 -15.01 24.49
C SER A 478 0.68 -13.83 25.31
N TYR A 479 -0.46 -13.25 24.90
CA TYR A 479 -1.08 -12.13 25.60
C TYR A 479 -1.66 -12.53 26.96
N GLU A 480 -2.29 -13.71 27.07
CA GLU A 480 -2.76 -14.24 28.35
C GLU A 480 -1.59 -14.40 29.35
N LYS A 481 -0.51 -15.06 28.91
CA LYS A 481 0.73 -15.23 29.71
C LYS A 481 1.33 -13.88 30.12
N PHE A 482 1.39 -12.92 29.20
CA PHE A 482 1.86 -11.56 29.46
C PHE A 482 1.00 -10.85 30.50
N TYR A 483 -0.32 -10.89 30.33
CA TYR A 483 -1.27 -10.21 31.20
C TYR A 483 -1.17 -10.73 32.64
N GLU A 484 -1.11 -12.05 32.82
CA GLU A 484 -0.88 -12.63 34.14
C GLU A 484 0.45 -12.18 34.78
N ARG A 485 1.52 -12.13 33.99
CA ARG A 485 2.85 -11.71 34.47
C ARG A 485 2.85 -10.25 34.90
N MET A 486 2.19 -9.38 34.13
CA MET A 486 1.97 -7.97 34.48
C MET A 486 1.20 -7.84 35.80
N ARG A 487 0.08 -8.54 35.95
CA ARG A 487 -0.73 -8.51 37.18
C ARG A 487 0.04 -9.00 38.41
N LYS A 488 0.92 -9.99 38.25
CA LYS A 488 1.74 -10.56 39.33
C LYS A 488 2.94 -9.68 39.69
N SER A 489 3.64 -9.14 38.70
CA SER A 489 4.97 -8.53 38.90
C SER A 489 4.99 -7.00 38.79
N ALA A 490 3.95 -6.39 38.22
CA ALA A 490 3.79 -4.94 38.05
C ALA A 490 2.32 -4.52 38.28
N PRO A 491 1.72 -4.79 39.45
CA PRO A 491 0.29 -4.59 39.71
C PRO A 491 -0.16 -3.12 39.62
N ASP A 492 0.77 -2.17 39.78
CA ASP A 492 0.52 -0.73 39.68
C ASP A 492 0.48 -0.22 38.23
N ARG A 493 0.90 -1.03 37.25
CA ARG A 493 0.81 -0.69 35.82
C ARG A 493 -0.48 -1.27 35.23
N VAL A 494 -1.15 -0.49 34.40
CA VAL A 494 -2.29 -0.96 33.60
C VAL A 494 -1.74 -1.75 32.41
N PRO A 495 -2.11 -3.04 32.24
CA PRO A 495 -1.69 -3.79 31.06
C PRO A 495 -2.26 -3.15 29.78
N PRO A 496 -1.45 -2.95 28.73
CA PRO A 496 -1.95 -2.56 27.42
C PRO A 496 -2.94 -3.60 26.88
N LYS A 497 -3.98 -3.15 26.18
CA LYS A 497 -4.95 -4.02 25.49
C LYS A 497 -4.29 -4.75 24.32
N LEU A 498 -4.90 -5.85 23.85
CA LEU A 498 -4.53 -6.53 22.62
C LEU A 498 -5.45 -6.10 21.47
N LEU A 499 -4.87 -5.77 20.33
CA LEU A 499 -5.58 -5.52 19.07
C LEU A 499 -5.10 -6.49 17.99
N ILE A 500 -6.02 -7.29 17.46
CA ILE A 500 -5.80 -8.11 16.26
C ILE A 500 -6.70 -7.59 15.15
N CYS A 501 -6.12 -7.07 14.08
CA CYS A 501 -6.89 -6.52 12.98
C CYS A 501 -6.26 -6.75 11.61
N GLY A 502 -7.05 -6.56 10.56
CA GLY A 502 -6.57 -6.61 9.19
C GLY A 502 -7.71 -6.54 8.18
N HIS A 503 -7.36 -6.31 6.92
CA HIS A 503 -8.34 -6.30 5.83
C HIS A 503 -8.91 -7.69 5.59
N GLY A 504 -10.22 -7.76 5.37
CA GLY A 504 -10.82 -8.90 4.68
C GLY A 504 -10.33 -8.95 3.23
N SER A 505 -10.12 -10.16 2.70
CA SER A 505 -9.87 -10.36 1.26
C SER A 505 -11.04 -11.13 0.65
N VAL A 506 -11.52 -10.69 -0.52
CA VAL A 506 -12.55 -11.41 -1.28
C VAL A 506 -12.06 -12.81 -1.67
N ASP A 507 -10.75 -12.96 -1.83
CA ASP A 507 -10.12 -14.22 -2.18
C ASP A 507 -9.91 -15.12 -0.94
N ASP A 508 -10.41 -14.79 0.25
CA ASP A 508 -10.10 -15.51 1.49
C ASP A 508 -11.33 -15.99 2.30
N PRO A 509 -12.02 -17.07 1.87
CA PRO A 509 -13.19 -17.61 2.59
C PRO A 509 -12.82 -18.21 3.95
N ASP A 510 -11.55 -18.58 4.16
CA ASP A 510 -11.05 -19.16 5.43
C ASP A 510 -10.94 -18.10 6.54
N GLY A 511 -10.95 -16.81 6.15
CA GLY A 511 -10.85 -15.67 7.07
C GLY A 511 -11.92 -15.64 8.16
N SER A 512 -13.14 -16.07 7.84
CA SER A 512 -14.24 -16.11 8.82
C SER A 512 -14.05 -17.26 9.82
N ILE A 513 -13.54 -18.41 9.38
CA ILE A 513 -13.37 -19.59 10.25
C ILE A 513 -12.37 -19.28 11.36
N ILE A 514 -11.24 -18.65 11.03
CA ILE A 514 -10.22 -18.28 12.01
C ILE A 514 -10.74 -17.20 12.95
N TYR A 515 -11.45 -16.19 12.42
CA TYR A 515 -12.08 -15.17 13.25
C TYR A 515 -13.05 -15.78 14.27
N ASP A 516 -13.98 -16.62 13.83
CA ASP A 516 -14.98 -17.26 14.68
C ASP A 516 -14.34 -18.16 15.75
N SER A 517 -13.30 -18.92 15.37
CA SER A 517 -12.57 -19.78 16.30
C SER A 517 -11.90 -18.97 17.41
N VAL A 518 -11.29 -17.83 17.08
CA VAL A 518 -10.57 -17.02 18.06
C VAL A 518 -11.55 -16.28 18.98
N VAL A 519 -12.63 -15.71 18.43
CA VAL A 519 -13.69 -15.08 19.24
C VAL A 519 -14.32 -16.10 20.20
N THR A 520 -14.66 -17.29 19.71
CA THR A 520 -15.22 -18.38 20.54
C THR A 520 -14.26 -18.76 21.66
N HIS A 521 -12.95 -18.86 21.38
CA HIS A 521 -11.94 -19.15 22.38
C HIS A 521 -11.89 -18.06 23.46
N ILE A 522 -11.92 -16.79 23.09
CA ILE A 522 -11.91 -15.67 24.04
C ILE A 522 -13.14 -15.71 24.95
N GLU A 523 -14.33 -15.86 24.37
CA GLU A 523 -15.59 -15.86 25.12
C GLU A 523 -15.75 -17.09 26.02
N SER A 524 -15.27 -18.26 25.57
CA SER A 524 -15.52 -19.53 26.28
C SER A 524 -14.38 -19.94 27.22
N SER A 525 -13.13 -19.64 26.86
CA SER A 525 -11.93 -20.15 27.56
C SER A 525 -11.26 -19.10 28.44
N ILE A 526 -11.26 -17.83 28.01
CA ILE A 526 -10.61 -16.72 28.73
C ILE A 526 -11.52 -15.48 28.89
N PRO A 527 -12.78 -15.64 29.35
CA PRO A 527 -13.76 -14.54 29.42
C PRO A 527 -13.29 -13.37 30.30
N GLN A 528 -12.40 -13.61 31.27
CA GLN A 528 -11.78 -12.59 32.10
C GLN A 528 -10.91 -11.59 31.32
N LEU A 529 -10.48 -11.93 30.10
CA LEU A 529 -9.68 -11.07 29.21
C LEU A 529 -10.51 -10.48 28.07
N ALA A 530 -11.81 -10.77 27.98
CA ALA A 530 -12.64 -10.33 26.85
C ALA A 530 -12.62 -8.80 26.66
N ASP A 531 -12.71 -8.02 27.74
CA ASP A 531 -12.65 -6.54 27.70
C ASP A 531 -11.25 -5.99 27.34
N GLN A 532 -10.23 -6.85 27.34
CA GLN A 532 -8.84 -6.49 27.06
C GLN A 532 -8.40 -6.86 25.64
N ILE A 533 -9.21 -7.60 24.88
CA ILE A 533 -8.85 -8.12 23.56
C ILE A 533 -9.84 -7.62 22.51
N CYS A 534 -9.37 -6.76 21.61
CA CYS A 534 -10.11 -6.25 20.46
C CYS A 534 -9.73 -7.05 19.20
N ILE A 535 -10.69 -7.70 18.56
CA ILE A 535 -10.46 -8.42 17.30
C ILE A 535 -11.43 -7.88 16.25
N VAL A 536 -10.91 -7.31 15.17
CA VAL A 536 -11.76 -6.67 14.16
C VAL A 536 -11.23 -6.87 12.75
N ARG A 537 -12.13 -7.21 11.83
CA ARG A 537 -11.83 -7.17 10.39
C ARG A 537 -12.15 -5.78 9.86
N LEU A 538 -11.13 -5.12 9.35
CA LEU A 538 -11.24 -3.74 8.89
C LEU A 538 -11.66 -3.67 7.42
N GLY A 539 -12.41 -2.62 7.08
CA GLY A 539 -12.65 -2.22 5.70
C GLY A 539 -11.37 -1.70 5.03
N PRO A 540 -11.37 -1.48 3.70
CA PRO A 540 -10.16 -1.23 2.89
C PRO A 540 -9.58 0.19 3.07
N SER A 541 -9.33 0.62 4.31
CA SER A 541 -8.75 1.91 4.64
C SER A 541 -7.29 1.78 5.09
N ASP A 542 -6.39 2.32 4.29
CA ASP A 542 -4.96 2.32 4.57
C ASP A 542 -4.61 3.25 5.74
N GLN A 543 -5.23 4.43 5.80
CA GLN A 543 -5.00 5.39 6.87
C GLN A 543 -5.48 4.91 8.24
N VAL A 544 -6.54 4.09 8.30
CA VAL A 544 -6.94 3.43 9.55
C VAL A 544 -5.85 2.49 10.04
N LEU A 545 -5.28 1.66 9.16
CA LEU A 545 -4.15 0.80 9.53
C LEU A 545 -2.91 1.62 9.91
N ASN A 546 -2.67 2.73 9.23
CA ASN A 546 -1.58 3.63 9.57
C ASN A 546 -1.75 4.21 10.99
N ALA A 547 -2.93 4.75 11.31
CA ALA A 547 -3.24 5.28 12.63
C ALA A 547 -3.08 4.21 13.73
N VAL A 548 -3.62 3.01 13.48
CA VAL A 548 -3.53 1.86 14.40
C VAL A 548 -2.08 1.42 14.62
N MET A 549 -1.28 1.26 13.56
CA MET A 549 0.11 0.85 13.72
C MET A 549 0.96 1.96 14.37
N SER A 550 0.73 3.22 13.98
CA SER A 550 1.53 4.38 14.42
C SER A 550 1.37 4.68 15.92
N LYS A 551 0.25 4.30 16.53
CA LYS A 551 -0.02 4.55 17.95
C LYS A 551 0.15 3.31 18.84
N ALA A 552 0.48 2.15 18.27
CA ALA A 552 0.73 0.95 19.04
C ALA A 552 1.96 1.08 19.96
N LYS A 553 1.93 0.40 21.10
CA LYS A 553 3.08 0.27 22.01
C LYS A 553 4.10 -0.72 21.46
N VAL A 554 3.64 -1.91 21.07
CA VAL A 554 4.44 -2.99 20.49
C VAL A 554 3.66 -3.60 19.33
N ALA A 555 4.36 -3.93 18.25
CA ALA A 555 3.79 -4.67 17.13
C ALA A 555 4.22 -6.14 17.22
N LEU A 556 3.31 -7.05 16.93
CA LEU A 556 3.53 -8.48 16.84
C LEU A 556 3.43 -8.93 15.38
N GLN A 557 4.29 -9.89 15.01
CA GLN A 557 4.15 -10.63 13.76
C GLN A 557 4.53 -12.09 14.01
N LEU A 558 3.59 -12.87 14.56
CA LEU A 558 3.84 -14.24 15.00
C LEU A 558 3.51 -15.29 13.92
N SER A 559 3.70 -14.95 12.64
CA SER A 559 3.39 -15.87 11.53
C SER A 559 4.14 -17.21 11.71
N THR A 560 3.45 -18.32 11.47
CA THR A 560 4.07 -19.66 11.45
C THR A 560 4.72 -19.95 10.09
N ARG A 561 4.19 -19.36 9.02
CA ARG A 561 4.69 -19.44 7.65
C ARG A 561 4.51 -18.09 6.98
N GLU A 562 5.53 -17.62 6.28
CA GLU A 562 5.48 -16.29 5.68
C GLU A 562 6.41 -16.15 4.49
N GLY A 563 6.01 -15.35 3.49
CA GLY A 563 6.88 -14.98 2.38
C GLY A 563 7.97 -14.00 2.84
N PHE A 564 7.60 -12.73 2.93
CA PHE A 564 8.43 -11.65 3.44
C PHE A 564 7.74 -10.90 4.59
N GLU A 565 6.45 -10.58 4.42
CA GLU A 565 5.62 -9.79 5.34
C GLU A 565 6.14 -8.39 5.62
N VAL A 566 5.67 -7.45 4.81
CA VAL A 566 6.11 -6.06 4.88
C VAL A 566 5.57 -5.32 6.11
N LYS A 567 4.54 -5.85 6.80
CA LYS A 567 3.99 -5.24 8.02
C LYS A 567 5.04 -5.07 9.12
N VAL A 568 6.06 -5.92 9.14
CA VAL A 568 7.23 -5.79 10.02
C VAL A 568 8.01 -4.50 9.71
N SER A 569 8.34 -4.27 8.43
CA SER A 569 9.00 -3.02 8.00
C SER A 569 8.13 -1.78 8.23
N GLU A 570 6.82 -1.87 8.05
CA GLU A 570 5.90 -0.76 8.31
C GLU A 570 5.86 -0.38 9.80
N ALA A 571 5.91 -1.36 10.70
CA ALA A 571 6.01 -1.13 12.14
C ALA A 571 7.35 -0.48 12.51
N ILE A 572 8.47 -1.00 11.97
CA ILE A 572 9.81 -0.44 12.17
C ILE A 572 9.89 1.01 11.67
N HIS A 573 9.33 1.30 10.48
CA HIS A 573 9.28 2.65 9.92
C HIS A 573 8.56 3.64 10.84
N LYS A 574 7.53 3.19 11.55
CA LYS A 574 6.77 3.97 12.54
C LYS A 574 7.43 4.02 13.93
N GLY A 575 8.64 3.47 14.07
CA GLY A 575 9.39 3.40 15.31
C GLY A 575 8.80 2.43 16.33
N ARG A 576 7.99 1.46 15.92
CA ARG A 576 7.36 0.51 16.84
C ARG A 576 8.28 -0.70 17.03
N PRO A 577 8.70 -1.03 18.27
CA PRO A 577 9.39 -2.29 18.52
C PRO A 577 8.54 -3.47 18.07
N VAL A 578 9.15 -4.42 17.36
CA VAL A 578 8.45 -5.60 16.80
C VAL A 578 8.89 -6.86 17.53
N ILE A 579 7.95 -7.70 17.97
CA ILE A 579 8.23 -9.09 18.35
C ILE A 579 7.74 -9.99 17.22
N ALA A 580 8.65 -10.74 16.63
CA ALA A 580 8.40 -11.46 15.38
C ALA A 580 8.98 -12.87 15.43
N THR A 581 8.32 -13.82 14.76
CA THR A 581 8.82 -15.19 14.66
C THR A 581 9.95 -15.33 13.64
N LYS A 582 10.75 -16.38 13.77
CA LYS A 582 11.78 -16.76 12.80
C LYS A 582 11.23 -17.45 11.53
N ALA A 583 10.01 -17.12 11.12
CA ALA A 583 9.37 -17.73 9.95
C ALA A 583 9.72 -16.99 8.65
N GLY A 584 10.08 -17.76 7.61
CA GLY A 584 10.24 -17.24 6.25
C GLY A 584 11.21 -16.05 6.14
N GLY A 585 10.78 -14.99 5.45
CA GLY A 585 11.57 -13.76 5.25
C GLY A 585 11.49 -12.73 6.39
N ILE A 586 10.72 -12.99 7.46
CA ILE A 586 10.58 -12.06 8.60
C ILE A 586 11.94 -11.67 9.22
N PRO A 587 12.89 -12.60 9.46
CA PRO A 587 14.17 -12.27 10.12
C PRO A 587 15.12 -11.41 9.27
N LEU A 588 14.78 -11.17 8.00
CA LEU A 588 15.56 -10.27 7.14
C LEU A 588 15.36 -8.80 7.52
N GLN A 589 14.23 -8.48 8.14
CA GLN A 589 13.78 -7.12 8.47
C GLN A 589 14.09 -6.74 9.92
N VAL A 590 14.09 -7.71 10.82
CA VAL A 590 14.30 -7.49 12.26
C VAL A 590 15.78 -7.63 12.61
N ILE A 591 16.33 -6.57 13.20
CA ILE A 591 17.63 -6.58 13.85
C ILE A 591 17.37 -6.90 15.32
N ASP A 592 17.60 -8.17 15.69
CA ASP A 592 17.34 -8.68 17.04
C ASP A 592 18.01 -7.80 18.12
N LYS A 593 17.23 -7.41 19.13
CA LYS A 593 17.58 -6.49 20.22
C LYS A 593 17.92 -5.05 19.77
N GLY A 594 17.78 -4.75 18.48
CA GLY A 594 17.90 -3.42 17.88
C GLY A 594 16.53 -2.78 17.70
N ASN A 595 15.80 -3.19 16.65
CA ASN A 595 14.45 -2.69 16.34
C ASN A 595 13.32 -3.63 16.81
N GLY A 596 13.66 -4.77 17.40
CA GLY A 596 12.70 -5.78 17.83
C GLY A 596 13.34 -7.03 18.41
N PHE A 597 12.55 -8.09 18.58
CA PHE A 597 12.97 -9.40 19.06
C PHE A 597 12.55 -10.49 18.08
N LEU A 598 13.44 -11.47 17.87
CA LEU A 598 13.16 -12.67 17.08
C LEU A 598 12.95 -13.89 17.98
N VAL A 599 11.75 -14.47 17.93
CA VAL A 599 11.36 -15.66 18.70
C VAL A 599 11.18 -16.88 17.80
N ASP A 600 11.27 -18.09 18.36
CA ASP A 600 10.93 -19.29 17.61
C ASP A 600 9.41 -19.41 17.40
N VAL A 601 9.00 -20.07 16.32
CA VAL A 601 7.57 -20.28 16.02
C VAL A 601 6.93 -21.10 17.14
N GLY A 602 5.82 -20.61 17.70
CA GLY A 602 5.12 -21.25 18.82
C GLY A 602 5.71 -20.98 20.21
N ASP A 603 6.81 -20.22 20.33
CA ASP A 603 7.39 -19.86 21.64
C ASP A 603 6.64 -18.68 22.28
N THR A 604 5.42 -18.95 22.75
CA THR A 604 4.52 -17.96 23.35
C THR A 604 5.04 -17.43 24.69
N ASP A 605 5.89 -18.20 25.38
CA ASP A 605 6.54 -17.78 26.63
C ASP A 605 7.60 -16.70 26.39
N ALA A 606 8.44 -16.84 25.36
CA ALA A 606 9.39 -15.81 24.95
C ALA A 606 8.68 -14.53 24.51
N VAL A 607 7.59 -14.63 23.74
CA VAL A 607 6.78 -13.46 23.35
C VAL A 607 6.24 -12.74 24.59
N ALA A 608 5.64 -13.48 25.52
CA ALA A 608 5.13 -12.91 26.76
C ALA A 608 6.22 -12.24 27.61
N ASN A 609 7.45 -12.77 27.61
CA ASN A 609 8.60 -12.17 28.31
C ASN A 609 8.98 -10.84 27.67
N HIS A 610 9.14 -10.80 26.35
CA HIS A 610 9.51 -9.57 25.64
C HIS A 610 8.41 -8.50 25.69
N LEU A 611 7.13 -8.90 25.66
CA LEU A 611 6.03 -7.98 25.91
C LEU A 611 6.11 -7.36 27.31
N PHE A 612 6.38 -8.19 28.33
CA PHE A 612 6.58 -7.72 29.70
C PHE A 612 7.74 -6.73 29.79
N ASP A 613 8.90 -7.07 29.22
CA ASP A 613 10.07 -6.19 29.20
C ASP A 613 9.76 -4.84 28.54
N LEU A 614 9.13 -4.85 27.36
CA LEU A 614 8.81 -3.62 26.62
C LEU A 614 7.72 -2.76 27.27
N CYS A 615 6.84 -3.36 28.08
CA CYS A 615 5.79 -2.64 28.79
C CYS A 615 6.20 -2.19 30.20
N THR A 616 7.32 -2.69 30.72
CA THR A 616 7.81 -2.35 32.07
C THR A 616 9.15 -1.60 32.09
N ASP A 617 9.97 -1.73 31.05
CA ASP A 617 11.23 -1.01 30.87
C ASP A 617 11.09 0.07 29.78
N ASP A 618 10.77 1.29 30.21
CA ASP A 618 10.62 2.46 29.33
C ASP A 618 11.95 2.85 28.66
N SER A 619 13.10 2.52 29.26
CA SER A 619 14.43 2.80 28.68
C SER A 619 14.72 1.85 27.52
N LEU A 620 14.44 0.55 27.70
CA LEU A 620 14.52 -0.44 26.63
C LEU A 620 13.61 -0.06 25.46
N TRP A 621 12.34 0.26 25.74
CA TRP A 621 11.39 0.66 24.72
C TRP A 621 11.88 1.89 23.93
N ASN A 622 12.33 2.94 24.63
CA ASN A 622 12.83 4.16 23.98
C ASN A 622 14.09 3.92 23.14
N LYS A 623 14.98 3.02 23.58
CA LYS A 623 16.17 2.63 22.81
C LYS A 623 15.76 1.94 21.51
N MET A 624 14.85 0.97 21.57
CA MET A 624 14.37 0.24 20.40
C MET A 624 13.58 1.14 19.44
N HIS A 625 12.72 2.01 19.98
CA HIS A 625 11.97 3.01 19.19
C HIS A 625 12.90 3.89 18.35
N LYS A 626 13.93 4.50 18.98
CA LYS A 626 14.91 5.33 18.28
C LYS A 626 15.73 4.53 17.27
N PHE A 627 16.09 3.30 17.61
CA PHE A 627 16.83 2.43 16.70
C PHE A 627 15.99 2.09 15.45
N ALA A 628 14.72 1.72 15.63
CA ALA A 628 13.78 1.40 14.56
C ALA A 628 13.62 2.56 13.56
N LEU A 629 13.39 3.79 14.05
CA LEU A 629 13.26 4.99 13.21
C LEU A 629 14.51 5.26 12.35
N ALA A 630 15.70 4.91 12.84
CA ALA A 630 16.96 5.18 12.15
C ALA A 630 17.43 4.03 11.21
N HIS A 631 16.83 2.84 11.32
CA HIS A 631 17.34 1.63 10.66
C HIS A 631 16.30 0.90 9.80
N VAL A 632 15.35 1.62 9.20
CA VAL A 632 14.53 1.08 8.10
C VAL A 632 15.36 1.05 6.81
N CYS A 633 15.29 -0.05 6.06
CA CYS A 633 16.08 -0.25 4.86
C CYS A 633 15.37 0.33 3.62
N ASP A 634 16.12 1.00 2.73
CA ASP A 634 15.58 1.51 1.47
C ASP A 634 15.05 0.38 0.57
N GLU A 635 15.57 -0.85 0.67
CA GLU A 635 15.20 -1.98 -0.19
C GLU A 635 13.73 -2.40 -0.07
N VAL A 636 13.08 -2.11 1.06
CA VAL A 636 11.65 -2.38 1.29
C VAL A 636 10.76 -1.18 0.94
N SER A 637 11.36 -0.05 0.56
CA SER A 637 10.62 1.10 0.03
C SER A 637 10.25 0.87 -1.43
N THR A 638 9.20 1.55 -1.90
CA THR A 638 8.82 1.55 -3.31
C THR A 638 9.97 2.03 -4.21
N VAL A 639 10.74 3.02 -3.77
CA VAL A 639 11.89 3.55 -4.52
C VAL A 639 13.00 2.50 -4.62
N GLY A 640 13.48 1.96 -3.49
CA GLY A 640 14.53 0.95 -3.49
C GLY A 640 14.13 -0.37 -4.13
N ASN A 641 12.85 -0.75 -4.07
CA ASN A 641 12.33 -1.90 -4.81
C ASN A 641 12.31 -1.66 -6.32
N SER A 642 11.94 -0.44 -6.74
CA SER A 642 11.88 -0.06 -8.16
C SER A 642 13.26 -0.09 -8.84
N LEU A 643 14.36 0.08 -8.08
CA LEU A 643 15.73 -0.06 -8.60
C LEU A 643 15.94 -1.40 -9.32
N ASN A 644 15.40 -2.49 -8.76
CA ASN A 644 15.54 -3.83 -9.32
C ASN A 644 14.90 -3.92 -10.71
N TRP A 645 13.70 -3.36 -10.87
CA TRP A 645 12.97 -3.36 -12.14
C TRP A 645 13.62 -2.46 -13.18
N LEU A 646 14.09 -1.27 -12.77
CA LEU A 646 14.81 -0.36 -13.65
C LEU A 646 16.12 -0.98 -14.15
N TYR A 647 16.88 -1.63 -13.28
CA TYR A 647 18.12 -2.34 -13.63
C TYR A 647 17.87 -3.48 -14.62
N VAL A 648 16.96 -4.40 -14.28
CA VAL A 648 16.66 -5.56 -15.13
C VAL A 648 16.13 -5.11 -16.49
N ALA A 649 15.21 -4.14 -16.51
CA ALA A 649 14.70 -3.61 -17.77
C ALA A 649 15.78 -2.90 -18.58
N SER A 650 16.69 -2.16 -17.95
CA SER A 650 17.80 -1.47 -18.63
C SER A 650 18.68 -2.46 -19.37
N LYS A 651 19.12 -3.51 -18.69
CA LYS A 651 20.04 -4.53 -19.19
C LYS A 651 19.38 -5.40 -20.26
N LEU A 652 18.23 -6.01 -19.94
CA LEU A 652 17.59 -6.95 -20.86
C LEU A 652 17.08 -6.29 -22.14
N SER A 653 16.60 -5.04 -22.07
CA SER A 653 16.20 -4.30 -23.28
C SER A 653 17.37 -3.91 -24.20
N LYS A 654 18.63 -4.01 -23.72
CA LYS A 654 19.84 -3.87 -24.56
C LYS A 654 20.26 -5.19 -25.22
N GLY A 655 19.55 -6.28 -24.95
CA GLY A 655 19.92 -7.63 -25.36
C GLY A 655 21.04 -8.23 -24.52
N GLU A 656 21.36 -7.63 -23.37
CA GLU A 656 22.33 -8.17 -22.42
C GLU A 656 21.73 -9.36 -21.67
N VAL A 657 22.55 -10.34 -21.34
CA VAL A 657 22.13 -11.51 -20.54
C VAL A 657 22.45 -11.26 -19.09
N ILE A 658 21.45 -11.40 -18.21
CA ILE A 658 21.64 -11.36 -16.76
C ILE A 658 21.70 -12.80 -16.25
N LYS A 659 22.76 -13.14 -15.51
CA LYS A 659 22.87 -14.41 -14.79
C LYS A 659 23.07 -14.12 -13.30
N PRO A 660 21.99 -13.96 -12.52
CA PRO A 660 22.13 -13.52 -11.14
C PRO A 660 22.79 -14.58 -10.25
N ASN A 661 22.63 -15.88 -10.53
CA ASN A 661 23.18 -16.96 -9.69
C ASN A 661 22.76 -16.82 -8.22
N GLU A 662 21.44 -16.70 -7.98
CA GLU A 662 20.85 -16.51 -6.64
C GLU A 662 21.32 -15.22 -5.93
N ARG A 663 21.80 -14.21 -6.67
CA ARG A 663 22.16 -12.90 -6.11
C ARG A 663 20.94 -11.99 -5.98
N TRP A 664 21.08 -11.00 -5.10
CA TRP A 664 20.09 -9.94 -4.92
C TRP A 664 20.18 -8.93 -6.06
N LEU A 665 19.06 -8.62 -6.70
CA LEU A 665 19.02 -7.67 -7.82
C LEU A 665 19.49 -6.27 -7.40
N ASN A 666 19.21 -5.86 -6.16
CA ASN A 666 19.57 -4.54 -5.66
C ASN A 666 21.09 -4.38 -5.56
N ASP A 667 21.78 -5.41 -5.07
CA ASP A 667 23.25 -5.45 -4.99
C ASP A 667 23.85 -5.36 -6.39
N MET A 668 23.36 -6.17 -7.33
CA MET A 668 23.82 -6.16 -8.73
C MET A 668 23.60 -4.80 -9.40
N ALA A 669 22.44 -4.20 -9.21
CA ALA A 669 22.12 -2.87 -9.74
C ALA A 669 23.05 -1.80 -9.18
N ARG A 670 23.32 -1.83 -7.88
CA ARG A 670 24.19 -0.85 -7.23
C ARG A 670 25.65 -1.00 -7.62
N GLU A 671 26.16 -2.22 -7.67
CA GLU A 671 27.52 -2.51 -8.13
C GLU A 671 27.76 -2.03 -9.57
N GLU A 672 26.84 -2.36 -10.49
CA GLU A 672 26.96 -1.98 -11.90
C GLU A 672 26.77 -0.48 -12.14
N ALA A 673 25.98 0.20 -11.31
CA ALA A 673 25.88 1.66 -11.34
C ALA A 673 27.11 2.37 -10.76
N GLY A 674 28.07 1.64 -10.19
CA GLY A 674 29.26 2.19 -9.52
C GLY A 674 28.97 2.76 -8.13
N ILE A 675 27.91 2.28 -7.47
CA ILE A 675 27.41 2.76 -6.16
C ILE A 675 27.22 1.56 -5.21
N PRO A 676 28.24 0.71 -4.97
CA PRO A 676 28.10 -0.45 -4.09
C PRO A 676 27.76 -0.01 -2.66
N TYR A 677 27.13 -0.93 -1.90
CA TYR A 677 26.87 -0.73 -0.47
C TYR A 677 28.16 -0.43 0.28
N GLN A 678 28.13 0.57 1.15
CA GLN A 678 29.25 0.92 2.02
C GLN A 678 29.16 0.18 3.36
N GLU A 679 30.28 0.08 4.08
CA GLU A 679 30.29 -0.48 5.44
C GLU A 679 29.40 0.38 6.37
N GLY A 680 28.53 -0.28 7.14
CA GLY A 680 27.57 0.39 8.03
C GLY A 680 26.34 0.97 7.34
N GLU A 681 26.23 0.88 6.00
CA GLU A 681 25.01 1.27 5.30
C GLU A 681 23.88 0.27 5.58
N ASN A 682 22.69 0.79 5.91
CA ASN A 682 21.50 -0.04 6.16
C ASN A 682 21.16 -0.88 4.93
N ARG A 683 21.15 -2.20 5.08
CA ARG A 683 20.73 -3.16 4.08
C ARG A 683 20.05 -4.35 4.75
N LEU A 684 19.17 -5.04 4.02
CA LEU A 684 18.56 -6.26 4.55
C LEU A 684 19.62 -7.34 4.78
N LYS A 685 19.41 -8.21 5.75
CA LYS A 685 20.29 -9.35 5.98
C LYS A 685 20.32 -10.23 4.72
N ARG A 686 21.49 -10.63 4.23
CA ARG A 686 21.61 -11.42 2.98
C ARG A 686 21.51 -12.93 3.20
N GLU A 687 21.87 -13.40 4.39
CA GLU A 687 21.83 -14.82 4.74
C GLU A 687 20.88 -15.08 5.91
N LEU A 688 19.91 -15.97 5.67
CA LEU A 688 19.19 -16.68 6.73
C LEU A 688 19.90 -18.01 6.93
N LEU A 689 20.49 -18.23 8.10
CA LEU A 689 20.82 -19.59 8.54
C LEU A 689 19.49 -20.30 8.84
N VAL A 690 18.84 -20.84 7.81
CA VAL A 690 17.62 -21.63 7.98
C VAL A 690 18.06 -22.98 8.56
N TYR A 691 17.94 -23.15 9.87
CA TYR A 691 18.01 -24.47 10.48
C TYR A 691 16.88 -25.31 9.87
N LYS A 692 17.20 -26.54 9.43
CA LYS A 692 16.18 -27.50 9.03
C LYS A 692 15.18 -27.61 10.18
N MET A 693 13.92 -27.28 9.91
CA MET A 693 12.83 -27.71 10.78
C MET A 693 12.67 -29.20 10.50
N ASP A 694 13.09 -30.02 11.46
CA ASP A 694 12.88 -31.47 11.46
C ASP A 694 11.40 -31.82 11.63
#